data_AF-A0A034V3A6-F1
#
_entry.id   AF-A0A034V3A6-F1
#
_cell.length_a   1.000
_cell.length_b   1.000
_cell.length_c   1.000
_cell.angle_alpha   90.00
_cell.angle_beta   90.00
_cell.angle_gamma   90.00
#
_symmetry.space_group_name_H-M   'P 1'
#
loop_
_entity.id
_entity.type
_entity.pdbx_description
1 polymer ?
#
loop_
_entity_poly.entity_id
_entity_poly.type
_entity_poly.pdbx_seq_one_letter_code
_entity_poly.pdbx_strand_id
1 'polypeptide(L)'
;AKVEMISSGSQPLNKAKKIAVEHYLSKKQRNYTTEIVSSGAQPLHKQQKIQIETQPMPKEEIVTQACSDLATLQEGRCLLDKNIYKCLLNNNHVLGNVIVVKGHVVMMPYHYIAWLQMRGVTRKDTLALNCINNVPTVSKYQRCTINMSTIFDDELKLTPNVLRIRDHDADIDAALIYVDPRNNIMHNHGDITPKLITNEELGYIMQSAMAVMFGYNSDMKHFSKCEKFVQELTPFDTPIQLNMEGQDYMMLRCGYSYSVASEKGDCGAALMVLSRRNNRKWIGMHVAGSSNNEGYSIKLTQELIATHLKQLEINIKQKLITAEVQNLPLEGAVCPDGDFILNGVTEIPLSASSITKIEPSLIYGEFSTPITKPAYLRPFTNFEGILVDPAMLGLKKAGGEQVLCDKYILNEVTAYMKQRLMQQHNQSINLPAYARVMTYEEAIQGANDDFMRAVCRTTSPGYPWNSDPKYNTTLPGKSAWMGRDGTFDFVSPRAMELRQAVENLEKSCLAGIQRDVICADTLKDERRPIAKVEQGKTRLFAACPQHFVVLFRKYYLGFSAWIMHNRIDNEIAVGTNPFSYDWGKIARRLQTKGERVLAGDFSNFDGSLNSMVLWRIFDVIEHWYKMNDPNYSINHYMVRQTLWAHIVNSVHIYKNTLYQWTHSQPSGNPFTVIINSIYNSMILRCAYLTCMRDNCKEDPRDHSLYTVEAFDKHIAVITYGDDNCLNISPFISKYFNQITLTAALKKWGHDYTDEGKTGEIVEWRTLDNIAFLKRKFIFDNHINKWLAPLDEAVIWEMLNWKRTNEISPKDALRVSISTAAREMALHGKDKYDQFSSLLQSNPSVRKYRLNIVIPTYASMLATIEDMDFFLD
;
A
#
# COMPACT_ATOMS: atom_id res chain seq x y z
N ALA A 1 37.91 49.71 -8.93
CA ALA A 1 38.86 50.20 -9.96
C ALA A 1 39.41 48.97 -10.67
N LYS A 2 38.95 48.68 -11.90
CA LYS A 2 39.61 49.00 -13.18
C LYS A 2 41.09 48.53 -13.19
N VAL A 3 41.37 47.43 -13.93
CA VAL A 3 42.04 47.40 -15.26
C VAL A 3 43.55 47.15 -15.04
N GLU A 4 44.31 46.24 -15.69
CA GLU A 4 44.31 45.63 -17.03
C GLU A 4 45.19 44.35 -16.98
N MET A 5 44.74 43.24 -17.59
CA MET A 5 45.34 42.50 -18.73
C MET A 5 46.86 42.36 -18.80
N ILE A 6 47.38 41.12 -18.94
CA ILE A 6 48.14 40.61 -20.10
C ILE A 6 48.05 39.06 -20.14
N SER A 7 47.89 38.53 -21.34
CA SER A 7 47.77 37.14 -21.78
C SER A 7 49.11 36.48 -22.15
N SER A 8 49.12 35.14 -22.27
CA SER A 8 49.92 34.28 -23.18
C SER A 8 49.97 32.85 -22.60
N GLY A 9 49.92 31.71 -23.32
CA GLY A 9 49.87 31.35 -24.74
C GLY A 9 49.47 29.85 -24.86
N SER A 10 48.72 29.48 -25.91
CA SER A 10 49.12 28.61 -27.05
C SER A 10 49.30 27.10 -26.75
N GLN A 11 48.34 26.22 -27.12
CA GLN A 11 48.22 25.39 -28.37
C GLN A 11 48.62 23.90 -28.12
N PRO A 12 48.34 22.90 -29.01
CA PRO A 12 47.08 22.50 -29.67
C PRO A 12 46.84 20.94 -29.73
N LEU A 13 45.69 20.53 -30.30
CA LEU A 13 45.36 19.24 -30.96
C LEU A 13 44.93 17.97 -30.13
N ASN A 14 43.62 17.72 -30.21
CA ASN A 14 42.93 16.52 -30.78
C ASN A 14 42.49 15.30 -29.93
N LYS A 15 41.30 14.81 -30.33
CA LYS A 15 40.70 13.46 -30.22
C LYS A 15 40.17 12.95 -28.86
N ALA A 16 38.83 12.95 -28.73
CA ALA A 16 37.98 11.74 -28.63
C ALA A 16 36.65 12.03 -27.87
N LYS A 17 35.63 12.57 -28.55
CA LYS A 17 34.24 12.58 -28.04
C LYS A 17 33.18 12.89 -29.11
N LYS A 18 33.32 12.31 -30.32
CA LYS A 18 32.35 12.52 -31.40
C LYS A 18 32.22 11.33 -32.35
N ILE A 19 31.97 10.13 -31.84
CA ILE A 19 31.48 8.96 -32.60
C ILE A 19 30.66 8.09 -31.64
N ALA A 20 29.33 8.17 -31.72
CA ALA A 20 28.36 7.13 -31.28
C ALA A 20 26.87 7.59 -31.36
N VAL A 21 26.53 8.63 -32.13
CA VAL A 21 25.11 9.05 -32.33
C VAL A 21 24.68 9.00 -33.81
N GLU A 22 25.59 8.74 -34.75
CA GLU A 22 25.28 8.76 -36.20
C GLU A 22 25.01 7.39 -36.84
N HIS A 23 24.90 6.29 -36.09
CA HIS A 23 24.75 4.95 -36.69
C HIS A 23 23.43 4.21 -36.41
N TYR A 24 22.33 4.91 -36.12
CA TYR A 24 21.02 4.24 -35.96
C TYR A 24 19.85 4.86 -36.75
N LEU A 25 20.08 5.94 -37.52
CA LEU A 25 19.02 6.62 -38.29
C LEU A 25 19.10 6.42 -39.81
N SER A 26 19.76 5.36 -40.28
CA SER A 26 19.64 4.94 -41.70
C SER A 26 19.32 3.46 -41.79
N LYS A 27 18.01 3.15 -41.93
CA LYS A 27 17.41 2.05 -42.70
C LYS A 27 16.02 1.71 -42.15
N LYS A 28 15.00 2.37 -42.70
CA LYS A 28 13.68 1.82 -43.10
C LYS A 28 12.68 2.97 -43.28
N GLN A 29 12.77 3.66 -44.43
CA GLN A 29 11.56 4.19 -45.06
C GLN A 29 11.18 3.19 -46.15
N ARG A 30 10.23 2.30 -45.82
CA ARG A 30 9.48 1.56 -46.84
C ARG A 30 8.38 2.52 -47.30
N ASN A 31 8.42 2.88 -48.57
CA ASN A 31 7.33 3.58 -49.24
C ASN A 31 6.08 2.69 -49.19
N TYR A 32 5.06 3.11 -48.45
CA TYR A 32 3.70 2.60 -48.62
C TYR A 32 2.99 3.56 -49.57
N THR A 33 2.74 3.09 -50.79
CA THR A 33 1.83 3.75 -51.73
C THR A 33 0.42 3.37 -51.33
N THR A 34 -0.36 4.31 -50.81
CA THR A 34 -1.81 4.14 -50.62
C THR A 34 -2.50 4.69 -51.86
N GLU A 35 -3.13 3.83 -52.65
CA GLU A 35 -4.02 4.22 -53.74
C GLU A 35 -5.32 4.80 -53.17
N ILE A 36 -5.66 6.02 -53.57
CA ILE A 36 -6.99 6.60 -53.38
C ILE A 36 -7.77 6.33 -54.67
N VAL A 37 -8.75 5.45 -54.61
CA VAL A 37 -9.70 5.20 -55.71
C VAL A 37 -10.91 6.10 -55.50
N SER A 38 -11.06 7.16 -56.30
CA SER A 38 -12.33 7.87 -56.46
C SER A 38 -12.99 7.44 -57.76
N SER A 39 -14.19 6.87 -57.66
CA SER A 39 -15.07 6.53 -58.78
C SER A 39 -15.69 7.80 -59.38
N GLY A 40 -15.60 7.99 -60.71
CA GLY A 40 -16.38 9.02 -61.42
C GLY A 40 -15.80 9.54 -62.74
N ALA A 41 -16.16 8.87 -63.84
CA ALA A 41 -16.41 9.34 -65.22
C ALA A 41 -15.54 10.45 -65.90
N GLN A 42 -14.74 9.96 -66.88
CA GLN A 42 -14.52 10.44 -68.27
C GLN A 42 -13.73 11.74 -68.62
N PRO A 43 -13.09 11.78 -69.82
CA PRO A 43 -11.71 12.28 -70.00
C PRO A 43 -11.57 13.48 -70.95
N LEU A 44 -10.34 14.03 -71.00
CA LEU A 44 -9.65 14.77 -72.09
C LEU A 44 -9.11 16.14 -71.65
N HIS A 45 -7.79 16.26 -71.46
CA HIS A 45 -6.92 17.04 -72.36
C HIS A 45 -5.44 16.96 -71.96
N LYS A 46 -4.61 16.74 -73.01
CA LYS A 46 -3.14 16.88 -73.15
C LYS A 46 -2.30 17.19 -71.89
N GLN A 47 -1.44 16.24 -71.52
CA GLN A 47 -0.29 16.45 -70.66
C GLN A 47 0.69 17.47 -71.28
N GLN A 48 0.81 18.66 -70.69
CA GLN A 48 2.02 19.47 -70.77
C GLN A 48 2.93 19.10 -69.59
N LYS A 49 4.14 18.60 -69.88
CA LYS A 49 5.21 18.50 -68.87
C LYS A 49 5.72 19.91 -68.56
N ILE A 50 5.28 20.47 -67.45
CA ILE A 50 5.91 21.65 -66.85
C ILE A 50 7.04 21.13 -65.95
N GLN A 51 8.30 21.38 -66.33
CA GLN A 51 9.42 21.28 -65.41
C GLN A 51 9.35 22.49 -64.47
N ILE A 52 8.96 22.25 -63.22
CA ILE A 52 9.05 23.25 -62.16
C ILE A 52 10.44 23.10 -61.53
N GLU A 53 11.32 24.06 -61.77
CA GLU A 53 12.54 24.23 -60.98
C GLU A 53 12.13 24.61 -59.55
N THR A 54 12.21 23.66 -58.62
CA THR A 54 12.06 23.95 -57.20
C THR A 54 13.31 24.66 -56.71
N GLN A 55 13.27 25.99 -56.63
CA GLN A 55 14.16 26.71 -55.73
C GLN A 55 13.85 26.24 -54.29
N PRO A 56 14.87 25.95 -53.47
CA PRO A 56 14.64 25.65 -52.07
C PRO A 56 14.09 26.90 -51.39
N MET A 57 12.80 26.88 -51.05
CA MET A 57 12.23 27.91 -50.19
C MET A 57 13.01 27.93 -48.86
N PRO A 58 13.20 29.11 -48.24
CA PRO A 58 13.67 29.17 -46.87
C PRO A 58 12.81 28.24 -46.01
N LYS A 59 13.42 27.54 -45.06
CA LYS A 59 12.67 26.86 -44.00
C LYS A 59 11.96 27.92 -43.15
N GLU A 60 10.85 28.44 -43.66
CA GLU A 60 9.80 28.92 -42.79
C GLU A 60 9.26 27.66 -42.12
N GLU A 61 9.58 27.50 -40.84
CA GLU A 61 8.77 26.63 -39.99
C GLU A 61 7.33 27.03 -40.20
N ILE A 62 6.54 26.16 -40.83
CA ILE A 62 5.10 26.23 -40.73
C ILE A 62 4.81 25.99 -39.25
N VAL A 63 4.80 27.06 -38.47
CA VAL A 63 4.22 27.04 -37.13
C VAL A 63 2.72 26.89 -37.37
N THR A 64 2.25 25.64 -37.43
CA THR A 64 0.83 25.35 -37.33
C THR A 64 0.39 25.89 -35.98
N GLN A 65 -0.23 27.07 -35.96
CA GLN A 65 -0.92 27.58 -34.79
C GLN A 65 -2.16 26.70 -34.58
N ALA A 66 -1.99 25.61 -33.82
CA ALA A 66 -3.13 24.82 -33.36
C ALA A 66 -3.98 25.68 -32.42
N CYS A 67 -5.19 26.03 -32.86
CA CYS A 67 -6.14 26.88 -32.13
C CYS A 67 -6.91 26.09 -31.05
N SER A 68 -6.22 25.26 -30.26
CA SER A 68 -6.81 24.47 -29.18
C SER A 68 -6.16 24.81 -27.83
N ASP A 69 -6.96 25.07 -26.80
CA ASP A 69 -6.48 25.26 -25.43
C ASP A 69 -5.90 23.95 -24.86
N LEU A 70 -4.61 23.72 -25.10
CA LEU A 70 -3.89 22.52 -24.67
C LEU A 70 -3.93 22.30 -23.15
N ALA A 71 -4.04 23.37 -22.36
CA ALA A 71 -4.13 23.27 -20.91
C ALA A 71 -5.43 22.56 -20.48
N THR A 72 -6.55 22.89 -21.13
CA THR A 72 -7.84 22.22 -20.90
C THR A 72 -7.76 20.72 -21.23
N LEU A 73 -7.12 20.37 -22.35
CA LEU A 73 -6.94 18.96 -22.73
C LEU A 73 -6.05 18.20 -21.75
N GLN A 74 -4.95 18.80 -21.29
CA GLN A 74 -4.07 18.20 -20.29
C GLN A 74 -4.77 18.00 -18.95
N GLU A 75 -5.55 18.99 -18.49
CA GLU A 75 -6.29 18.91 -17.26
C GLU A 75 -7.39 17.84 -17.30
N GLY A 76 -8.13 17.76 -18.41
CA GLY A 76 -9.16 16.73 -18.62
C GLY A 76 -8.60 15.32 -18.69
N ARG A 77 -7.46 15.13 -19.35
CA ARG A 77 -6.72 13.85 -19.35
C ARG A 77 -6.27 13.46 -17.95
N CYS A 78 -5.75 14.42 -17.17
CA CYS A 78 -5.36 14.18 -15.78
C CYS A 78 -6.57 13.74 -14.92
N LEU A 79 -7.74 14.34 -15.13
CA LEU A 79 -8.98 13.89 -14.48
C LEU A 79 -9.38 12.47 -14.92
N LEU A 80 -9.30 12.15 -16.21
CA LEU A 80 -9.57 10.79 -16.74
C LEU A 80 -8.69 9.70 -16.11
N ASP A 81 -7.44 10.03 -15.81
CA ASP A 81 -6.44 9.08 -15.31
C ASP A 81 -6.58 8.76 -13.82
N LYS A 82 -7.10 9.73 -13.05
CA LYS A 82 -7.03 9.71 -11.58
C LYS A 82 -8.41 9.80 -10.90
N ASN A 83 -9.37 10.49 -11.49
CA ASN A 83 -10.61 10.89 -10.82
C ASN A 83 -11.88 10.44 -11.53
N ILE A 84 -11.86 10.20 -12.84
CA ILE A 84 -13.05 9.72 -13.58
C ILE A 84 -12.98 8.20 -13.72
N TYR A 85 -14.11 7.55 -13.45
CA TYR A 85 -14.24 6.10 -13.48
C TYR A 85 -15.47 5.71 -14.27
N LYS A 86 -15.41 4.59 -14.99
CA LYS A 86 -16.61 3.92 -15.49
C LYS A 86 -17.23 3.12 -14.35
N CYS A 87 -18.53 3.32 -14.10
CA CYS A 87 -19.29 2.65 -13.05
C CYS A 87 -20.14 1.51 -13.61
N LEU A 88 -19.96 0.32 -13.05
CA LEU A 88 -20.71 -0.88 -13.41
C LEU A 88 -21.42 -1.47 -12.19
N LEU A 89 -22.67 -1.88 -12.35
CA LEU A 89 -23.40 -2.69 -11.38
C LEU A 89 -23.05 -4.17 -11.59
N ASN A 90 -22.58 -4.83 -10.53
CA ASN A 90 -22.21 -6.25 -10.49
C ASN A 90 -21.28 -6.68 -11.62
N ASN A 91 -20.35 -5.80 -12.02
CA ASN A 91 -19.41 -6.00 -13.13
C ASN A 91 -20.04 -6.28 -14.52
N ASN A 92 -21.35 -6.16 -14.65
CA ASN A 92 -22.07 -6.61 -15.86
C ASN A 92 -22.90 -5.49 -16.51
N HIS A 93 -23.48 -4.59 -15.72
CA HIS A 93 -24.36 -3.55 -16.23
C HIS A 93 -23.72 -2.17 -16.13
N VAL A 94 -23.54 -1.51 -17.27
CA VAL A 94 -22.91 -0.20 -17.37
C VAL A 94 -23.90 0.88 -16.95
N LEU A 95 -23.58 1.64 -15.90
CA LEU A 95 -24.34 2.83 -15.55
C LEU A 95 -23.85 4.04 -16.36
N GLY A 96 -22.55 4.29 -16.33
CA GLY A 96 -21.91 5.39 -17.07
C GLY A 96 -20.62 5.82 -16.38
N ASN A 97 -20.35 7.12 -16.34
CA ASN A 97 -19.18 7.70 -15.70
C ASN A 97 -19.51 8.21 -14.29
N VAL A 98 -18.51 8.23 -13.41
CA VAL A 98 -18.56 8.86 -12.09
C VAL A 98 -17.23 9.56 -11.81
N ILE A 99 -17.24 10.55 -10.92
CA ILE A 99 -16.08 11.40 -10.66
C ILE A 99 -15.79 11.41 -9.16
N VAL A 100 -14.59 11.01 -8.74
CA VAL A 100 -14.14 11.14 -7.35
C VAL A 100 -13.65 12.56 -7.12
N VAL A 101 -14.31 13.31 -6.24
CA VAL A 101 -14.09 14.75 -6.08
C VAL A 101 -13.09 15.09 -4.96
N LYS A 102 -13.07 14.30 -3.89
CA LYS A 102 -12.21 14.52 -2.72
C LYS A 102 -12.15 13.27 -1.85
N GLY A 103 -10.96 12.79 -1.53
CA GLY A 103 -10.79 11.63 -0.66
C GLY A 103 -11.59 10.43 -1.13
N HIS A 104 -12.57 10.01 -0.33
CA HIS A 104 -13.45 8.88 -0.63
C HIS A 104 -14.86 9.32 -1.07
N VAL A 105 -15.03 10.53 -1.62
CA VAL A 105 -16.33 11.05 -2.06
C VAL A 105 -16.47 10.94 -3.57
N VAL A 106 -17.46 10.15 -3.99
CA VAL A 106 -17.83 9.96 -5.40
C VAL A 106 -18.99 10.90 -5.73
N MET A 107 -18.88 11.61 -6.84
CA MET A 107 -19.97 12.35 -7.47
C MET A 107 -20.51 11.55 -8.66
N MET A 108 -21.83 11.40 -8.73
CA MET A 108 -22.51 10.75 -9.85
C MET A 108 -23.86 11.40 -10.15
N PRO A 109 -24.40 11.24 -11.37
CA PRO A 109 -25.77 11.62 -11.68
C PRO A 109 -26.78 10.99 -10.70
N TYR A 110 -27.76 11.77 -10.24
CA TYR A 110 -28.75 11.28 -9.26
C TYR A 110 -29.72 10.27 -9.90
N HIS A 111 -30.01 10.39 -11.19
CA HIS A 111 -30.85 9.43 -11.91
C HIS A 111 -30.26 8.01 -11.89
N TYR A 112 -28.95 7.83 -11.71
CA TYR A 112 -28.36 6.49 -11.46
C TYR A 112 -28.88 5.89 -10.16
N ILE A 113 -28.91 6.69 -9.09
CA ILE A 113 -29.41 6.27 -7.78
C ILE A 113 -30.91 5.96 -7.87
N ALA A 114 -31.68 6.84 -8.51
CA ALA A 114 -33.11 6.62 -8.71
C ALA A 114 -33.38 5.32 -9.49
N TRP A 115 -32.61 5.07 -10.55
CA TRP A 115 -32.72 3.85 -11.34
C TRP A 115 -32.33 2.60 -10.55
N LEU A 116 -31.27 2.65 -9.75
CA LEU A 116 -30.87 1.54 -8.86
C LEU A 116 -31.99 1.21 -7.86
N GLN A 117 -32.63 2.24 -7.30
CA GLN A 117 -33.75 2.08 -6.38
C GLN A 117 -34.96 1.43 -7.07
N MET A 118 -35.31 1.87 -8.29
CA MET A 118 -36.40 1.29 -9.08
C MET A 118 -36.13 -0.16 -9.49
N ARG A 119 -34.87 -0.52 -9.76
CA ARG A 119 -34.49 -1.88 -10.17
C ARG A 119 -34.58 -2.90 -9.02
N GLY A 120 -34.72 -2.46 -7.78
CA GLY A 120 -34.79 -3.34 -6.61
C GLY A 120 -33.45 -4.02 -6.32
N VAL A 121 -32.35 -3.27 -6.40
CA VAL A 121 -31.02 -3.77 -6.00
C VAL A 121 -31.02 -4.24 -4.55
N THR A 122 -30.18 -5.22 -4.25
CA THR A 122 -30.06 -5.82 -2.92
C THR A 122 -28.72 -5.47 -2.28
N ARG A 123 -28.59 -5.70 -0.97
CA ARG A 123 -27.31 -5.55 -0.26
C ARG A 123 -26.17 -6.44 -0.77
N LYS A 124 -26.48 -7.47 -1.58
CA LYS A 124 -25.49 -8.35 -2.20
C LYS A 124 -24.88 -7.71 -3.46
N ASP A 125 -25.53 -6.69 -4.00
CA ASP A 125 -25.06 -6.01 -5.20
C ASP A 125 -23.91 -5.04 -4.87
N THR A 126 -23.10 -4.75 -5.89
CA THR A 126 -21.93 -3.90 -5.78
C THR A 126 -21.81 -2.98 -6.98
N LEU A 127 -21.22 -1.80 -6.78
CA LEU A 127 -20.75 -0.94 -7.86
C LEU A 127 -19.24 -1.09 -7.99
N ALA A 128 -18.78 -1.40 -9.19
CA ALA A 128 -17.37 -1.43 -9.55
C ALA A 128 -16.99 -0.16 -10.31
N LEU A 129 -15.93 0.51 -9.84
CA LEU A 129 -15.38 1.69 -10.47
C LEU A 129 -14.08 1.33 -11.20
N ASN A 130 -14.12 1.48 -12.52
CA ASN A 130 -13.05 1.06 -13.42
C ASN A 130 -12.33 2.28 -14.02
N CYS A 131 -10.99 2.29 -14.01
CA CYS A 131 -10.16 3.33 -14.60
C CYS A 131 -8.95 2.72 -15.34
N ILE A 132 -8.70 3.20 -16.57
CA ILE A 132 -7.62 2.73 -17.43
C ILE A 132 -6.34 3.50 -17.09
N ASN A 133 -5.27 2.79 -16.74
CA ASN A 133 -3.96 3.41 -16.52
C ASN A 133 -3.29 3.84 -17.84
N ASN A 134 -2.48 4.90 -17.81
CA ASN A 134 -1.66 5.33 -18.95
C ASN A 134 -0.41 4.46 -19.19
N VAL A 135 -0.13 3.54 -18.27
CA VAL A 135 0.95 2.56 -18.44
C VAL A 135 0.34 1.33 -19.10
N PRO A 136 0.93 0.81 -20.19
CA PRO A 136 0.46 -0.42 -20.83
C PRO A 136 0.67 -1.61 -19.87
N THR A 137 -0.30 -1.86 -19.00
CA THR A 137 -0.38 -3.08 -18.20
C THR A 137 -1.49 -3.98 -18.73
N VAL A 138 -1.27 -5.29 -18.65
CA VAL A 138 -1.95 -6.30 -19.48
C VAL A 138 -3.37 -6.62 -19.00
N SER A 139 -3.79 -6.24 -17.79
CA SER A 139 -5.14 -6.55 -17.32
C SER A 139 -5.40 -5.95 -15.94
N LYS A 140 -6.61 -5.38 -15.79
CA LYS A 140 -7.35 -5.02 -14.56
C LYS A 140 -7.62 -3.52 -14.45
N TYR A 141 -8.84 -3.17 -14.82
CA TYR A 141 -9.36 -1.80 -14.80
C TYR A 141 -10.07 -1.46 -13.49
N GLN A 142 -10.48 -2.46 -12.69
CA GLN A 142 -11.27 -2.26 -11.47
C GLN A 142 -10.38 -1.80 -10.31
N ARG A 143 -10.66 -0.59 -9.80
CA ARG A 143 -9.88 0.04 -8.72
C ARG A 143 -10.66 0.27 -7.44
N CYS A 144 -11.97 0.40 -7.55
CA CYS A 144 -12.82 0.60 -6.37
C CYS A 144 -14.06 -0.28 -6.47
N THR A 145 -14.54 -0.72 -5.31
CA THR A 145 -15.73 -1.55 -5.18
C THR A 145 -16.56 -1.04 -4.02
N ILE A 146 -17.80 -0.65 -4.30
CA ILE A 146 -18.74 -0.06 -3.36
C ILE A 146 -19.86 -1.07 -3.09
N ASN A 147 -20.05 -1.43 -1.84
CA ASN A 147 -21.20 -2.21 -1.39
C ASN A 147 -22.49 -1.41 -1.59
N MET A 148 -23.54 -2.02 -2.13
CA MET A 148 -24.82 -1.32 -2.34
C MET A 148 -25.40 -0.72 -1.04
N SER A 149 -25.10 -1.35 0.09
CA SER A 149 -25.46 -0.87 1.42
C SER A 149 -24.84 0.49 1.83
N THR A 150 -23.89 1.01 1.06
CA THR A 150 -23.40 2.39 1.22
C THR A 150 -24.41 3.39 0.66
N ILE A 151 -25.19 3.01 -0.35
CA ILE A 151 -26.19 3.87 -0.98
C ILE A 151 -27.56 3.69 -0.32
N PHE A 152 -27.98 2.44 -0.12
CA PHE A 152 -29.31 2.10 0.40
C PHE A 152 -29.25 1.33 1.73
N ASP A 153 -30.23 1.55 2.60
CA ASP A 153 -30.49 0.68 3.75
C ASP A 153 -31.33 -0.56 3.36
N ASP A 154 -31.70 -1.37 4.36
CA ASP A 154 -32.49 -2.59 4.13
C ASP A 154 -33.93 -2.30 3.64
N GLU A 155 -34.42 -1.06 3.76
CA GLU A 155 -35.73 -0.59 3.27
C GLU A 155 -35.63 0.14 1.91
N LEU A 156 -34.47 0.09 1.24
CA LEU A 156 -34.16 0.83 0.01
C LEU A 156 -34.26 2.36 0.15
N LYS A 157 -34.08 2.89 1.36
CA LYS A 157 -33.94 4.33 1.62
C LYS A 157 -32.47 4.73 1.55
N LEU A 158 -32.22 5.98 1.17
CA LEU A 158 -30.86 6.51 1.09
C LEU A 158 -30.20 6.56 2.48
N THR A 159 -28.97 6.08 2.57
CA THR A 159 -28.19 6.18 3.82
C THR A 159 -27.64 7.60 4.02
N PRO A 160 -27.16 7.95 5.23
CA PRO A 160 -26.50 9.24 5.48
C PRO A 160 -25.24 9.50 4.64
N ASN A 161 -24.71 8.47 3.97
CA ASN A 161 -23.56 8.60 3.07
C ASN A 161 -23.91 9.26 1.74
N VAL A 162 -25.20 9.36 1.40
CA VAL A 162 -25.67 9.92 0.13
C VAL A 162 -26.27 11.30 0.37
N LEU A 163 -25.77 12.29 -0.36
CA LEU A 163 -26.30 13.66 -0.36
C LEU A 163 -26.61 14.09 -1.79
N ARG A 164 -27.89 14.30 -2.09
CA ARG A 164 -28.30 14.93 -3.34
C ARG A 164 -27.94 16.42 -3.31
N ILE A 165 -27.37 16.91 -4.40
CA ILE A 165 -26.92 18.30 -4.52
C ILE A 165 -28.13 19.19 -4.81
N ARG A 166 -28.18 20.36 -4.18
CA ARG A 166 -29.20 21.39 -4.39
C ARG A 166 -28.53 22.70 -4.82
N ASP A 167 -28.96 23.27 -5.92
CA ASP A 167 -28.60 24.64 -6.32
C ASP A 167 -29.75 25.57 -5.93
N HIS A 168 -29.51 26.48 -5.00
CA HIS A 168 -30.56 27.22 -4.29
C HIS A 168 -31.61 26.28 -3.64
N ASP A 169 -32.89 26.44 -3.97
CA ASP A 169 -33.99 25.63 -3.42
C ASP A 169 -34.35 24.40 -4.28
N ALA A 170 -33.56 24.11 -5.32
CA ALA A 170 -33.87 23.06 -6.29
C ALA A 170 -32.83 21.94 -6.28
N ASP A 171 -33.31 20.70 -6.28
CA ASP A 171 -32.47 19.54 -6.49
C ASP A 171 -31.95 19.51 -7.93
N ILE A 172 -30.65 19.20 -8.09
CA ILE A 172 -30.05 18.94 -9.39
C ILE A 172 -29.76 17.45 -9.58
N ASP A 173 -29.45 17.06 -10.81
CA ASP A 173 -29.13 15.68 -11.15
C ASP A 173 -27.67 15.31 -10.79
N ALA A 174 -27.32 15.48 -9.51
CA ALA A 174 -26.05 15.04 -8.95
C ALA A 174 -26.20 14.64 -7.49
N ALA A 175 -25.40 13.66 -7.08
CA ALA A 175 -25.25 13.26 -5.69
C ALA A 175 -23.77 13.08 -5.35
N LEU A 176 -23.44 13.41 -4.10
CA LEU A 176 -22.20 13.05 -3.45
C LEU A 176 -22.43 11.80 -2.59
N ILE A 177 -21.53 10.83 -2.70
CA ILE A 177 -21.56 9.58 -1.95
C ILE A 177 -20.25 9.42 -1.21
N TYR A 178 -20.29 9.40 0.11
CA TYR A 178 -19.13 9.05 0.93
C TYR A 178 -18.96 7.52 0.95
N VAL A 179 -17.85 7.04 0.42
CA VAL A 179 -17.50 5.63 0.37
C VAL A 179 -16.57 5.31 1.53
N ASP A 180 -17.13 4.96 2.69
CA ASP A 180 -16.33 4.65 3.88
C ASP A 180 -15.36 3.47 3.59
N PRO A 181 -14.03 3.68 3.69
CA PRO A 181 -13.03 2.66 3.35
C PRO A 181 -12.99 1.49 4.35
N ARG A 182 -13.72 1.58 5.47
CA ARG A 182 -13.95 0.46 6.40
C ARG A 182 -14.90 -0.61 5.87
N ASN A 183 -15.69 -0.24 4.86
CA ASN A 183 -16.77 -1.05 4.31
C ASN A 183 -16.63 -1.29 2.80
N ASN A 184 -15.64 -0.66 2.15
CA ASN A 184 -15.51 -0.63 0.71
C ASN A 184 -14.04 -0.63 0.30
N ILE A 185 -13.76 -1.05 -0.95
CA ILE A 185 -12.43 -0.92 -1.53
C ILE A 185 -12.38 0.42 -2.25
N MET A 186 -11.60 1.36 -1.72
CA MET A 186 -11.32 2.64 -2.35
C MET A 186 -10.03 3.19 -1.76
N HIS A 187 -9.15 3.71 -2.61
CA HIS A 187 -7.96 4.43 -2.17
C HIS A 187 -8.30 5.90 -1.93
N ASN A 188 -7.45 6.60 -1.18
CA ASN A 188 -7.63 8.03 -0.93
C ASN A 188 -7.27 8.88 -2.16
N HIS A 189 -8.20 9.72 -2.64
CA HIS A 189 -7.98 10.62 -3.78
C HIS A 189 -7.65 12.05 -3.36
N GLY A 190 -7.03 12.80 -4.27
CA GLY A 190 -6.79 14.23 -4.10
C GLY A 190 -8.05 15.08 -4.26
N ASP A 191 -8.05 16.24 -3.61
CA ASP A 191 -9.13 17.23 -3.70
C ASP A 191 -9.07 17.96 -5.05
N ILE A 192 -9.99 17.61 -5.95
CA ILE A 192 -10.11 18.25 -7.27
C ILE A 192 -11.17 19.34 -7.31
N THR A 193 -11.80 19.68 -6.18
CA THR A 193 -12.76 20.79 -6.13
C THR A 193 -12.18 22.14 -6.57
N PRO A 194 -10.88 22.46 -6.36
CA PRO A 194 -10.30 23.70 -6.87
C PRO A 194 -10.21 23.79 -8.40
N LYS A 195 -10.47 22.69 -9.13
CA LYS A 195 -10.50 22.64 -10.60
C LYS A 195 -11.85 23.04 -11.19
N LEU A 196 -12.91 23.03 -10.37
CA LEU A 196 -14.25 23.48 -10.77
C LEU A 196 -14.27 25.00 -10.92
N ILE A 197 -14.94 25.48 -11.96
CA ILE A 197 -15.17 26.91 -12.15
C ILE A 197 -15.80 27.56 -10.91
N THR A 198 -15.43 28.81 -10.62
CA THR A 198 -16.09 29.60 -9.56
C THR A 198 -17.30 30.35 -10.11
N ASN A 199 -18.18 30.80 -9.21
CA ASN A 199 -19.30 31.66 -9.58
C ASN A 199 -18.87 32.94 -10.32
N GLU A 200 -17.71 33.51 -9.95
CA GLU A 200 -17.13 34.68 -10.62
C GLU A 200 -16.70 34.38 -12.07
N GLU A 201 -16.09 33.21 -12.30
CA GLU A 201 -15.58 32.81 -13.60
C GLU A 201 -16.70 32.41 -14.60
N LEU A 202 -17.91 32.11 -14.12
CA LEU A 202 -19.06 31.76 -14.96
C LEU A 202 -19.37 32.86 -16.00
N GLY A 203 -19.19 34.13 -15.63
CA GLY A 203 -19.44 35.27 -16.51
C GLY A 203 -18.52 35.32 -17.74
N TYR A 204 -17.45 34.54 -17.76
CA TYR A 204 -16.52 34.46 -18.89
C TYR A 204 -16.93 33.41 -19.94
N ILE A 205 -17.92 32.55 -19.64
CA ILE A 205 -18.44 31.58 -20.60
C ILE A 205 -19.39 32.30 -21.55
N MET A 206 -18.93 32.51 -22.79
CA MET A 206 -19.73 33.11 -23.85
C MET A 206 -20.69 32.08 -24.46
N GLN A 207 -21.81 32.55 -25.03
CA GLN A 207 -22.64 31.70 -25.89
C GLN A 207 -21.80 31.14 -27.05
N SER A 208 -22.09 29.91 -27.46
CA SER A 208 -21.34 29.18 -28.49
C SER A 208 -19.86 28.94 -28.15
N ALA A 209 -19.53 28.85 -26.86
CA ALA A 209 -18.20 28.41 -26.45
C ALA A 209 -17.92 26.97 -26.93
N MET A 210 -16.65 26.65 -27.14
CA MET A 210 -16.23 25.26 -27.37
C MET A 210 -15.93 24.60 -26.03
N ALA A 211 -16.19 23.31 -25.94
CA ALA A 211 -15.86 22.51 -24.77
C ALA A 211 -15.37 21.12 -25.19
N VAL A 212 -14.96 20.31 -24.22
CA VAL A 212 -14.71 18.88 -24.38
C VAL A 212 -15.33 18.12 -23.22
N MET A 213 -16.01 17.01 -23.54
CA MET A 213 -16.44 16.02 -22.57
C MET A 213 -15.35 14.96 -22.39
N PHE A 214 -14.97 14.71 -21.15
CA PHE A 214 -14.02 13.69 -20.74
C PHE A 214 -14.75 12.57 -19.98
N GLY A 215 -14.74 11.36 -20.54
CA GLY A 215 -15.30 10.18 -19.89
C GLY A 215 -14.78 8.88 -20.50
N TYR A 216 -15.49 7.79 -20.22
CA TYR A 216 -15.26 6.48 -20.80
C TYR A 216 -16.46 6.06 -21.66
N ASN A 217 -16.19 5.61 -22.89
CA ASN A 217 -17.21 4.97 -23.72
C ASN A 217 -17.21 3.44 -23.52
N SER A 218 -18.27 2.74 -23.91
CA SER A 218 -18.45 1.30 -23.75
C SER A 218 -19.00 0.63 -25.01
N ASP A 219 -18.17 -0.16 -25.69
CA ASP A 219 -18.62 -1.06 -26.77
C ASP A 219 -18.94 -2.46 -26.20
N MET A 220 -19.87 -2.54 -25.24
CA MET A 220 -20.44 -3.77 -24.62
C MET A 220 -19.47 -4.85 -24.03
N LYS A 221 -18.16 -4.78 -24.31
CA LYS A 221 -17.10 -5.74 -23.92
C LYS A 221 -15.80 -5.04 -23.49
N HIS A 222 -15.56 -3.82 -23.97
CA HIS A 222 -14.39 -3.02 -23.62
C HIS A 222 -14.80 -1.56 -23.37
N PHE A 223 -14.17 -0.90 -22.39
CA PHE A 223 -14.30 0.54 -22.17
C PHE A 223 -13.02 1.24 -22.60
N SER A 224 -13.13 2.42 -23.18
CA SER A 224 -11.99 3.23 -23.65
C SER A 224 -12.12 4.67 -23.17
N LYS A 225 -10.98 5.34 -22.95
CA LYS A 225 -10.97 6.78 -22.66
C LYS A 225 -11.50 7.53 -23.87
N CYS A 226 -12.41 8.48 -23.62
CA CYS A 226 -13.10 9.22 -24.65
C CYS A 226 -13.01 10.72 -24.39
N GLU A 227 -12.67 11.46 -25.45
CA GLU A 227 -12.65 12.93 -25.51
C GLU A 227 -13.64 13.34 -26.60
N LYS A 228 -14.83 13.80 -26.22
CA LYS A 228 -15.86 14.24 -27.18
C LYS A 228 -15.89 15.76 -27.23
N PHE A 229 -15.51 16.33 -28.38
CA PHE A 229 -15.58 17.78 -28.58
C PHE A 229 -17.04 18.21 -28.68
N VAL A 230 -17.36 19.29 -27.97
CA VAL A 230 -18.72 19.84 -27.86
C VAL A 230 -18.77 21.19 -28.54
N GLN A 231 -19.82 21.40 -29.33
CA GLN A 231 -20.04 22.62 -30.11
C GLN A 231 -21.28 23.36 -29.61
N GLU A 232 -21.37 24.65 -29.92
CA GLU A 232 -22.56 25.48 -29.64
C GLU A 232 -22.98 25.49 -28.16
N LEU A 233 -22.01 25.44 -27.24
CA LEU A 233 -22.30 25.41 -25.81
C LEU A 233 -23.05 26.68 -25.39
N THR A 234 -24.23 26.48 -24.82
CA THR A 234 -25.16 27.55 -24.45
C THR A 234 -25.60 27.33 -23.00
N PRO A 235 -25.30 28.27 -22.08
CA PRO A 235 -25.81 28.21 -20.73
C PRO A 235 -27.32 28.45 -20.72
N PHE A 236 -28.04 27.74 -19.85
CA PHE A 236 -29.46 27.97 -19.60
C PHE A 236 -29.74 28.02 -18.09
N ASP A 237 -30.75 28.80 -17.72
CA ASP A 237 -31.26 29.01 -16.37
C ASP A 237 -32.78 28.78 -16.26
N THR A 238 -33.43 28.48 -17.39
CA THR A 238 -34.82 28.08 -17.46
C THR A 238 -34.98 26.57 -17.34
N PRO A 239 -35.96 26.06 -16.58
CA PRO A 239 -36.19 24.62 -16.48
C PRO A 239 -36.52 23.97 -17.82
N ILE A 240 -35.72 23.00 -18.21
CA ILE A 240 -35.91 22.14 -19.37
C ILE A 240 -36.45 20.79 -18.89
N GLN A 241 -37.55 20.35 -19.52
CA GLN A 241 -38.13 19.03 -19.29
C GLN A 241 -37.58 18.07 -20.34
N LEU A 242 -36.86 17.04 -19.90
CA LEU A 242 -36.32 15.99 -20.76
C LEU A 242 -37.14 14.72 -20.62
N ASN A 243 -37.57 14.15 -21.74
CA ASN A 243 -38.28 12.88 -21.75
C ASN A 243 -37.25 11.74 -21.67
N MET A 244 -37.35 10.89 -20.65
CA MET A 244 -36.42 9.80 -20.43
C MET A 244 -37.12 8.45 -20.66
N GLU A 245 -36.46 7.51 -21.33
CA GLU A 245 -37.01 6.16 -21.52
C GLU A 245 -37.37 5.52 -20.16
N GLY A 246 -38.67 5.37 -19.87
CA GLY A 246 -39.17 4.71 -18.66
C GLY A 246 -39.46 5.61 -17.45
N GLN A 247 -39.38 6.94 -17.59
CA GLN A 247 -39.91 7.92 -16.62
C GLN A 247 -40.71 9.02 -17.33
N ASP A 248 -41.65 9.67 -16.64
CA ASP A 248 -42.47 10.73 -17.25
C ASP A 248 -41.63 11.95 -17.70
N TYR A 249 -40.63 12.37 -16.91
CA TYR A 249 -39.69 13.46 -17.27
C TYR A 249 -38.56 13.68 -16.24
N MET A 250 -37.40 14.17 -16.69
CA MET A 250 -36.34 14.77 -15.86
C MET A 250 -36.32 16.30 -16.04
N MET A 251 -36.33 17.05 -14.94
CA MET A 251 -36.23 18.53 -14.97
C MET A 251 -34.79 18.98 -14.74
N LEU A 252 -34.19 19.63 -15.75
CA LEU A 252 -32.92 20.33 -15.60
C LEU A 252 -33.18 21.82 -15.45
N ARG A 253 -32.89 22.40 -14.28
CA ARG A 253 -33.17 23.83 -14.03
C ARG A 253 -32.13 24.78 -14.57
N CYS A 254 -30.85 24.45 -14.37
CA CYS A 254 -29.74 25.26 -14.82
C CYS A 254 -28.62 24.34 -15.32
N GLY A 255 -27.91 24.78 -16.35
CA GLY A 255 -26.92 23.93 -16.99
C GLY A 255 -26.40 24.49 -18.30
N TYR A 256 -25.94 23.57 -19.15
CA TYR A 256 -25.48 23.86 -20.49
C TYR A 256 -26.12 22.89 -21.48
N SER A 257 -26.61 23.41 -22.61
CA SER A 257 -26.97 22.64 -23.79
C SER A 257 -25.88 22.80 -24.85
N TYR A 258 -25.66 21.76 -25.66
CA TYR A 258 -24.59 21.73 -26.67
C TYR A 258 -24.84 20.66 -27.71
N SER A 259 -24.15 20.76 -28.86
CA SER A 259 -24.15 19.71 -29.88
C SER A 259 -23.02 18.70 -29.64
N VAL A 260 -23.37 17.42 -29.52
CA VAL A 260 -22.43 16.29 -29.31
C VAL A 260 -23.03 14.95 -29.76
N ALA A 261 -22.17 14.07 -30.29
CA ALA A 261 -22.50 12.67 -30.51
C ALA A 261 -22.39 11.86 -29.18
N SER A 262 -23.29 12.14 -28.24
CA SER A 262 -23.39 11.39 -26.97
C SER A 262 -24.11 10.06 -27.16
N GLU A 263 -23.72 9.07 -26.36
CA GLU A 263 -24.28 7.71 -26.38
C GLU A 263 -24.72 7.28 -24.98
N LYS A 264 -25.55 6.22 -24.90
CA LYS A 264 -25.95 5.64 -23.61
C LYS A 264 -24.70 5.24 -22.82
N GLY A 265 -24.60 5.75 -21.60
CA GLY A 265 -23.44 5.53 -20.72
C GLY A 265 -22.40 6.65 -20.72
N ASP A 266 -22.58 7.73 -21.48
CA ASP A 266 -21.74 8.94 -21.38
C ASP A 266 -22.05 9.80 -20.16
N CYS A 267 -23.26 9.68 -19.58
CA CYS A 267 -23.66 10.43 -18.40
C CYS A 267 -22.61 10.32 -17.28
N GLY A 268 -22.44 11.39 -16.51
CA GLY A 268 -21.38 11.55 -15.52
C GLY A 268 -20.02 11.98 -16.09
N ALA A 269 -19.86 12.14 -17.41
CA ALA A 269 -18.63 12.67 -18.00
C ALA A 269 -18.41 14.13 -17.60
N ALA A 270 -17.15 14.52 -17.40
CA ALA A 270 -16.78 15.88 -17.03
C ALA A 270 -16.82 16.80 -18.26
N LEU A 271 -17.51 17.93 -18.16
CA LEU A 271 -17.57 18.94 -19.22
C LEU A 271 -16.57 20.07 -18.93
N MET A 272 -15.63 20.29 -19.84
CA MET A 272 -14.58 21.30 -19.67
C MET A 272 -14.58 22.33 -20.80
N VAL A 273 -14.57 23.62 -20.45
CA VAL A 273 -14.60 24.72 -21.43
C VAL A 273 -13.21 24.95 -22.05
N LEU A 274 -13.17 25.06 -23.38
CA LEU A 274 -11.98 25.45 -24.13
C LEU A 274 -11.88 26.99 -24.15
N SER A 275 -11.42 27.58 -23.04
CA SER A 275 -11.34 29.03 -22.88
C SER A 275 -10.05 29.46 -22.19
N ARG A 276 -9.22 30.27 -22.86
CA ARG A 276 -8.01 30.86 -22.25
C ARG A 276 -8.32 31.91 -21.17
N ARG A 277 -9.57 32.40 -21.09
CA ARG A 277 -9.99 33.39 -20.08
C ARG A 277 -10.30 32.75 -18.74
N ASN A 278 -10.74 31.50 -18.74
CA ASN A 278 -11.04 30.75 -17.53
C ASN A 278 -9.75 30.08 -17.04
N ASN A 279 -9.37 30.33 -15.79
CA ASN A 279 -8.26 29.60 -15.18
C ASN A 279 -8.70 28.16 -14.88
N ARG A 280 -9.93 28.02 -14.37
CA ARG A 280 -10.56 26.73 -14.07
C ARG A 280 -11.45 26.28 -15.22
N LYS A 281 -11.22 25.07 -15.70
CA LYS A 281 -11.83 24.60 -16.96
C LYS A 281 -13.05 23.74 -16.76
N TRP A 282 -13.22 23.12 -15.58
CA TRP A 282 -14.32 22.19 -15.34
C TRP A 282 -15.61 22.93 -14.98
N ILE A 283 -16.61 22.89 -15.86
CA ILE A 283 -17.83 23.70 -15.75
C ILE A 283 -19.09 22.90 -15.41
N GLY A 284 -19.08 21.59 -15.65
CA GLY A 284 -20.28 20.77 -15.47
C GLY A 284 -20.07 19.28 -15.59
N MET A 285 -21.18 18.54 -15.50
CA MET A 285 -21.23 17.09 -15.66
C MET A 285 -22.37 16.73 -16.60
N HIS A 286 -22.08 15.95 -17.64
CA HIS A 286 -23.07 15.50 -18.62
C HIS A 286 -24.11 14.59 -17.96
N VAL A 287 -25.40 14.77 -18.28
CA VAL A 287 -26.50 14.03 -17.64
C VAL A 287 -27.55 13.51 -18.61
N ALA A 288 -27.63 14.03 -19.83
CA ALA A 288 -28.58 13.57 -20.83
C ALA A 288 -28.13 13.90 -22.25
N GLY A 289 -28.61 13.11 -23.22
CA GLY A 289 -28.45 13.36 -24.64
C GLY A 289 -29.71 12.96 -25.41
N SER A 290 -29.91 13.56 -26.59
CA SER A 290 -31.01 13.27 -27.51
C SER A 290 -30.52 12.59 -28.79
N SER A 291 -31.45 11.96 -29.53
CA SER A 291 -31.16 11.37 -30.85
C SER A 291 -30.71 12.40 -31.90
N ASN A 292 -30.92 13.69 -31.63
CA ASN A 292 -30.59 14.79 -32.53
C ASN A 292 -29.19 15.36 -32.28
N ASN A 293 -28.33 14.63 -31.56
CA ASN A 293 -27.00 15.09 -31.12
C ASN A 293 -27.05 16.33 -30.22
N GLU A 294 -28.12 16.53 -29.44
CA GLU A 294 -28.14 17.53 -28.38
C GLU A 294 -27.75 16.87 -27.06
N GLY A 295 -26.81 17.47 -26.34
CA GLY A 295 -26.37 17.05 -25.02
C GLY A 295 -26.67 18.11 -23.97
N TYR A 296 -26.88 17.64 -22.74
CA TYR A 296 -27.16 18.48 -21.58
C TYR A 296 -26.24 18.12 -20.42
N SER A 297 -25.73 19.13 -19.73
CA SER A 297 -25.02 18.98 -18.46
C SER A 297 -25.63 19.85 -17.38
N ILE A 298 -25.53 19.39 -16.13
CA ILE A 298 -25.70 20.26 -14.98
C ILE A 298 -24.49 21.20 -14.85
N LYS A 299 -24.76 22.42 -14.38
CA LYS A 299 -23.73 23.40 -14.01
C LYS A 299 -23.15 23.03 -12.65
N LEU A 300 -21.82 23.01 -12.54
CA LEU A 300 -21.11 22.73 -11.28
C LEU A 300 -20.15 23.87 -10.97
N THR A 301 -20.17 24.36 -9.74
CA THR A 301 -19.20 25.36 -9.26
C THR A 301 -18.46 24.89 -8.03
N GLN A 302 -17.27 25.45 -7.81
CA GLN A 302 -16.46 25.14 -6.64
C GLN A 302 -17.23 25.40 -5.34
N GLU A 303 -17.95 26.52 -5.25
CA GLU A 303 -18.73 26.92 -4.07
C GLU A 303 -19.89 25.95 -3.79
N LEU A 304 -20.58 25.52 -4.85
CA LEU A 304 -21.67 24.56 -4.74
C LEU A 304 -21.18 23.24 -4.16
N ILE A 305 -20.11 22.67 -4.72
CA ILE A 305 -19.57 21.39 -4.27
C ILE A 305 -18.94 21.51 -2.88
N ALA A 306 -18.20 22.58 -2.59
CA ALA A 306 -17.59 22.79 -1.27
C ALA A 306 -18.64 22.89 -0.15
N THR A 307 -19.77 23.53 -0.42
CA THR A 307 -20.90 23.62 0.54
C THR A 307 -21.50 22.25 0.82
N HIS A 308 -21.73 21.44 -0.21
CA HIS A 308 -22.31 20.10 -0.06
C HIS A 308 -21.33 19.11 0.57
N LEU A 309 -20.02 19.23 0.33
CA LEU A 309 -19.03 18.42 1.02
C LEU A 309 -19.04 18.67 2.53
N LYS A 310 -19.17 19.93 2.98
CA LYS A 310 -19.32 20.26 4.41
C LYS A 310 -20.61 19.69 4.99
N GLN A 311 -21.72 19.75 4.24
CA GLN A 311 -22.98 19.14 4.67
C GLN A 311 -22.86 17.61 4.76
N LEU A 312 -22.15 16.99 3.81
CA LEU A 312 -21.89 15.55 3.84
C LEU A 312 -21.08 15.16 5.07
N GLU A 313 -20.03 15.92 5.43
CA GLU A 313 -19.26 15.72 6.67
C GLU A 313 -20.13 15.75 7.93
N ILE A 314 -21.12 16.65 7.98
CA ILE A 314 -22.10 16.73 9.06
C ILE A 314 -22.99 15.48 9.09
N ASN A 315 -23.50 15.05 7.92
CA ASN A 315 -24.37 13.89 7.80
C ASN A 315 -23.68 12.59 8.26
N ILE A 316 -22.42 12.39 7.85
CA ILE A 316 -21.62 11.20 8.21
C ILE A 316 -20.93 11.33 9.57
N LYS A 317 -20.97 12.52 10.20
CA LYS A 317 -20.33 12.85 11.48
C LYS A 317 -18.82 12.60 11.48
N GLN A 318 -18.17 12.89 10.36
CA GLN A 318 -16.73 12.67 10.16
C GLN A 318 -16.17 13.72 9.21
N LYS A 319 -14.94 14.19 9.47
CA LYS A 319 -14.19 14.99 8.51
C LYS A 319 -13.62 14.12 7.39
N LEU A 320 -13.59 14.65 6.18
CA LEU A 320 -12.99 13.98 5.03
C LEU A 320 -11.46 14.09 5.10
N ILE A 321 -10.79 12.97 4.86
CA ILE A 321 -9.35 12.93 4.58
C ILE A 321 -9.15 12.93 3.07
N THR A 322 -8.12 13.62 2.60
CA THR A 322 -7.78 13.73 1.18
C THR A 322 -6.29 13.52 0.96
N ALA A 323 -5.92 12.98 -0.19
CA ALA A 323 -4.54 12.99 -0.64
C ALA A 323 -4.14 14.36 -1.23
N GLU A 324 -2.85 14.60 -1.37
CA GLU A 324 -2.34 15.71 -2.16
C GLU A 324 -2.47 15.44 -3.67
N VAL A 325 -2.85 16.47 -4.44
CA VAL A 325 -2.82 16.39 -5.90
C VAL A 325 -1.39 16.62 -6.37
N GLN A 326 -0.75 15.57 -6.89
CA GLN A 326 0.59 15.65 -7.47
C GLN A 326 0.53 15.88 -8.98
N ASN A 327 1.15 16.98 -9.42
CA ASN A 327 1.29 17.36 -10.83
C ASN A 327 2.73 17.07 -11.30
N LEU A 328 3.03 15.79 -11.49
CA LEU A 328 4.35 15.34 -11.95
C LEU A 328 4.29 14.89 -13.42
N PRO A 329 5.37 15.06 -14.20
CA PRO A 329 5.44 14.56 -15.55
C PRO A 329 5.34 13.02 -15.57
N LEU A 330 4.67 12.48 -16.59
CA LEU A 330 4.54 11.02 -16.76
C LEU A 330 5.61 10.43 -17.69
N GLU A 331 6.30 11.27 -18.47
CA GLU A 331 7.30 10.82 -19.43
C GLU A 331 8.48 10.12 -18.73
N GLY A 332 8.79 8.89 -19.16
CA GLY A 332 9.86 8.08 -18.57
C GLY A 332 9.50 7.37 -17.26
N ALA A 333 8.24 7.47 -16.79
CA ALA A 333 7.79 6.75 -15.61
C ALA A 333 7.81 5.23 -15.83
N VAL A 334 8.31 4.48 -14.85
CA VAL A 334 8.29 3.01 -14.83
C VAL A 334 7.48 2.56 -13.63
N CYS A 335 6.22 2.22 -13.87
CA CYS A 335 5.31 1.71 -12.84
C CYS A 335 5.42 0.18 -12.74
N PRO A 336 5.39 -0.42 -11.54
CA PRO A 336 5.30 -1.87 -11.39
C PRO A 336 4.02 -2.46 -12.00
N ASP A 337 4.10 -3.73 -12.40
CA ASP A 337 2.92 -4.51 -12.81
C ASP A 337 1.94 -4.67 -11.64
N GLY A 338 0.66 -4.35 -11.85
CA GLY A 338 -0.41 -4.58 -10.88
C GLY A 338 -1.27 -3.34 -10.63
N ASP A 339 -2.07 -3.37 -9.57
CA ASP A 339 -2.93 -2.26 -9.17
C ASP A 339 -2.15 -1.18 -8.40
N PHE A 340 -1.58 -0.25 -9.16
CA PHE A 340 -0.89 0.94 -8.67
C PHE A 340 -1.45 2.19 -9.33
N ILE A 341 -1.37 3.30 -8.62
CA ILE A 341 -1.70 4.63 -9.14
C ILE A 341 -0.40 5.33 -9.48
N LEU A 342 -0.18 5.65 -10.75
CA LEU A 342 1.02 6.36 -11.17
C LEU A 342 0.87 7.86 -10.85
N ASN A 343 1.82 8.39 -10.07
CA ASN A 343 1.84 9.81 -9.72
C ASN A 343 2.69 10.61 -10.72
N GLY A 344 3.83 10.06 -11.14
CA GLY A 344 4.71 10.61 -12.17
C GLY A 344 6.20 10.46 -11.82
N VAL A 345 7.06 11.26 -12.45
CA VAL A 345 8.51 11.24 -12.29
C VAL A 345 8.96 12.44 -11.46
N THR A 346 9.88 12.21 -10.52
CA THR A 346 10.52 13.26 -9.71
C THR A 346 11.95 13.54 -10.21
N GLU A 347 12.42 14.77 -9.98
CA GLU A 347 13.78 15.21 -10.32
C GLU A 347 14.85 14.59 -9.40
N ILE A 348 14.47 14.20 -8.18
CA ILE A 348 15.39 13.61 -7.19
C ILE A 348 15.18 12.09 -7.18
N PRO A 349 16.04 11.30 -7.83
CA PRO A 349 15.91 9.85 -7.82
C PRO A 349 16.25 9.27 -6.44
N LEU A 350 15.64 8.14 -6.10
CA LEU A 350 15.94 7.37 -4.91
C LEU A 350 17.40 6.86 -4.94
N SER A 351 18.14 7.20 -3.89
CA SER A 351 19.44 6.59 -3.58
C SER A 351 19.24 5.28 -2.82
N ALA A 352 19.62 4.15 -3.42
CA ALA A 352 19.54 2.81 -2.82
C ALA A 352 20.84 2.03 -3.00
N SER A 353 21.21 1.20 -2.01
CA SER A 353 22.39 0.34 -2.10
C SER A 353 22.15 -0.75 -3.14
N SER A 354 23.13 -0.94 -4.03
CA SER A 354 23.15 -2.02 -5.02
C SER A 354 24.22 -3.08 -4.73
N ILE A 355 24.91 -2.97 -3.60
CA ILE A 355 26.03 -3.82 -3.19
C ILE A 355 25.69 -4.50 -1.86
N THR A 356 25.88 -5.82 -1.81
CA THR A 356 25.71 -6.64 -0.60
C THR A 356 26.78 -6.32 0.42
N LYS A 357 26.41 -6.24 1.70
CA LYS A 357 27.36 -6.21 2.82
C LYS A 357 27.58 -7.58 3.44
N ILE A 358 27.14 -8.64 2.79
CA ILE A 358 27.24 -10.04 3.26
C ILE A 358 28.31 -10.75 2.45
N GLU A 359 29.27 -11.35 3.15
CA GLU A 359 30.39 -12.09 2.56
C GLU A 359 30.64 -13.42 3.28
N PRO A 360 31.35 -14.37 2.65
CA PRO A 360 31.76 -15.62 3.29
C PRO A 360 32.54 -15.40 4.59
N SER A 361 32.32 -16.26 5.58
CA SER A 361 33.13 -16.30 6.80
C SER A 361 34.50 -16.97 6.56
N LEU A 362 35.36 -16.96 7.59
CA LEU A 362 36.66 -17.63 7.54
C LEU A 362 36.57 -19.16 7.43
N ILE A 363 35.40 -19.75 7.72
CA ILE A 363 35.14 -21.20 7.71
C ILE A 363 33.96 -21.55 6.78
N TYR A 364 33.78 -20.77 5.72
CA TYR A 364 32.71 -20.97 4.74
C TYR A 364 32.79 -22.35 4.09
N GLY A 365 31.70 -23.13 4.19
CA GLY A 365 31.59 -24.45 3.59
C GLY A 365 32.33 -25.56 4.33
N GLU A 366 32.97 -25.27 5.47
CA GLU A 366 33.80 -26.25 6.20
C GLU A 366 32.97 -27.31 6.94
N PHE A 367 31.80 -26.93 7.48
CA PHE A 367 30.96 -27.81 8.32
C PHE A 367 29.63 -28.18 7.67
N SER A 368 29.13 -27.36 6.77
CA SER A 368 27.89 -27.58 6.04
C SER A 368 28.00 -26.99 4.64
N THR A 369 27.35 -27.63 3.68
CA THR A 369 27.19 -27.04 2.36
C THR A 369 26.30 -25.81 2.49
N PRO A 370 26.75 -24.61 2.04
CA PRO A 370 25.96 -23.39 2.14
C PRO A 370 24.63 -23.53 1.38
N ILE A 371 23.51 -23.31 2.06
CA ILE A 371 22.16 -23.46 1.47
C ILE A 371 21.53 -22.11 1.06
N THR A 372 22.16 -21.00 1.45
CA THR A 372 21.76 -19.65 1.05
C THR A 372 22.87 -18.93 0.31
N LYS A 373 22.54 -17.83 -0.38
CA LYS A 373 23.52 -16.85 -0.89
C LYS A 373 22.95 -15.42 -0.81
N PRO A 374 23.79 -14.37 -0.87
CA PRO A 374 23.30 -12.99 -0.88
C PRO A 374 22.33 -12.76 -2.04
N ALA A 375 21.24 -12.06 -1.77
CA ALA A 375 20.24 -11.74 -2.77
C ALA A 375 20.76 -10.70 -3.78
N TYR A 376 20.25 -10.74 -5.02
CA TYR A 376 20.57 -9.71 -6.02
C TYR A 376 19.89 -8.39 -5.65
N LEU A 377 20.70 -7.31 -5.58
CA LEU A 377 20.26 -5.95 -5.23
C LEU A 377 20.20 -5.00 -6.45
N ARG A 378 20.35 -5.55 -7.66
CA ARG A 378 20.26 -4.84 -8.93
C ARG A 378 19.85 -5.81 -10.04
N PRO A 379 19.40 -5.32 -11.20
CA PRO A 379 19.11 -6.18 -12.35
C PRO A 379 20.29 -7.10 -12.69
N PHE A 380 19.98 -8.35 -13.02
CA PHE A 380 20.96 -9.37 -13.38
C PHE A 380 20.43 -10.24 -14.53
N THR A 381 21.34 -10.93 -15.23
CA THR A 381 20.95 -11.92 -16.25
C THR A 381 20.90 -13.29 -15.59
N ASN A 382 19.76 -13.98 -15.69
CA ASN A 382 19.61 -15.33 -15.14
C ASN A 382 20.32 -16.38 -16.02
N PHE A 383 20.29 -17.65 -15.62
CA PHE A 383 20.91 -18.76 -16.36
C PHE A 383 20.30 -19.01 -17.75
N GLU A 384 19.09 -18.47 -18.02
CA GLU A 384 18.38 -18.56 -19.30
C GLU A 384 18.71 -17.40 -20.23
N GLY A 385 19.56 -16.45 -19.81
CA GLY A 385 19.89 -15.26 -20.59
C GLY A 385 18.86 -14.12 -20.50
N ILE A 386 17.88 -14.23 -19.59
CA ILE A 386 16.82 -13.23 -19.41
C ILE A 386 17.26 -12.18 -18.39
N LEU A 387 17.08 -10.89 -18.73
CA LEU A 387 17.28 -9.78 -17.80
C LEU A 387 16.15 -9.74 -16.77
N VAL A 388 16.50 -9.90 -15.50
CA VAL A 388 15.57 -9.89 -14.38
C VAL A 388 15.85 -8.67 -13.50
N ASP A 389 14.82 -7.86 -13.22
CA ASP A 389 14.86 -6.81 -12.20
C ASP A 389 14.19 -7.33 -10.91
N PRO A 390 14.96 -7.68 -9.86
CA PRO A 390 14.39 -8.20 -8.61
C PRO A 390 13.42 -7.23 -7.94
N ALA A 391 13.60 -5.92 -8.11
CA ALA A 391 12.71 -4.93 -7.51
C ALA A 391 11.34 -4.96 -8.17
N MET A 392 11.27 -5.01 -9.51
CA MET A 392 10.01 -5.10 -10.23
C MET A 392 9.26 -6.40 -9.92
N LEU A 393 9.98 -7.53 -9.79
CA LEU A 393 9.39 -8.81 -9.34
C LEU A 393 8.86 -8.75 -7.91
N GLY A 394 9.56 -8.03 -7.02
CA GLY A 394 9.12 -7.80 -5.65
C GLY A 394 7.88 -6.92 -5.58
N LEU A 395 7.90 -5.78 -6.28
CA LEU A 395 6.82 -4.79 -6.31
C LEU A 395 5.53 -5.34 -6.89
N LYS A 396 5.61 -6.18 -7.93
CA LYS A 396 4.44 -6.84 -8.53
C LYS A 396 3.54 -7.54 -7.51
N LYS A 397 4.11 -7.99 -6.39
CA LYS A 397 3.38 -8.68 -5.32
C LYS A 397 2.50 -7.77 -4.46
N ALA A 398 2.76 -6.46 -4.44
CA ALA A 398 1.94 -5.48 -3.73
C ALA A 398 0.80 -4.92 -4.62
N GLY A 399 0.83 -5.20 -5.93
CA GLY A 399 -0.20 -4.78 -6.89
C GLY A 399 -1.26 -5.84 -7.13
N GLY A 400 -1.56 -6.67 -6.13
CA GLY A 400 -2.58 -7.72 -6.18
C GLY A 400 -4.00 -7.16 -6.32
N GLU A 401 -4.98 -8.03 -6.57
CA GLU A 401 -6.38 -7.62 -6.53
C GLU A 401 -6.94 -7.79 -5.11
N GLN A 402 -7.74 -6.83 -4.67
CA GLN A 402 -8.38 -6.86 -3.37
C GLN A 402 -9.73 -7.58 -3.45
N VAL A 403 -10.00 -8.43 -2.45
CA VAL A 403 -11.32 -9.01 -2.25
C VAL A 403 -12.19 -8.07 -1.44
N LEU A 404 -13.43 -7.83 -1.88
CA LEU A 404 -14.41 -7.11 -1.08
C LEU A 404 -14.81 -7.97 0.12
N CYS A 405 -14.38 -7.58 1.32
CA CYS A 405 -14.63 -8.34 2.53
C CYS A 405 -16.12 -8.37 2.90
N ASP A 406 -16.57 -9.48 3.50
CA ASP A 406 -17.88 -9.55 4.13
C ASP A 406 -17.92 -8.59 5.33
N LYS A 407 -18.54 -7.43 5.12
CA LYS A 407 -18.56 -6.37 6.13
C LYS A 407 -19.25 -6.78 7.43
N TYR A 408 -20.18 -7.74 7.41
CA TYR A 408 -20.92 -8.14 8.60
C TYR A 408 -20.03 -8.98 9.52
N ILE A 409 -19.36 -9.99 8.96
CA ILE A 409 -18.34 -10.77 9.67
C ILE A 409 -17.22 -9.84 10.17
N LEU A 410 -16.72 -8.96 9.31
CA LEU A 410 -15.65 -8.05 9.68
C LEU A 410 -16.07 -7.06 10.79
N ASN A 411 -17.31 -6.57 10.78
CA ASN A 411 -17.85 -5.72 11.84
C ASN A 411 -17.92 -6.46 13.18
N GLU A 412 -18.42 -7.69 13.18
CA GLU A 412 -18.51 -8.53 14.38
C GLU A 412 -17.12 -8.78 14.98
N VAL A 413 -16.17 -9.23 14.14
CA VAL A 413 -14.78 -9.44 14.55
C VAL A 413 -14.14 -8.14 15.07
N THR A 414 -14.40 -7.01 14.42
CA THR A 414 -13.88 -5.71 14.87
C THR A 414 -14.43 -5.32 16.25
N ALA A 415 -15.73 -5.47 16.47
CA ALA A 415 -16.37 -5.18 17.75
C ALA A 415 -15.82 -6.08 18.87
N TYR A 416 -15.58 -7.35 18.55
CA TYR A 416 -14.95 -8.30 19.46
C TYR A 416 -13.49 -7.93 19.79
N MET A 417 -12.68 -7.63 18.77
CA MET A 417 -11.26 -7.28 18.95
C MET A 417 -11.04 -5.99 19.73
N LYS A 418 -11.96 -5.03 19.64
CA LYS A 418 -11.99 -3.84 20.51
C LYS A 418 -12.01 -4.22 21.98
N GLN A 419 -12.83 -5.20 22.37
CA GLN A 419 -12.92 -5.66 23.76
C GLN A 419 -11.71 -6.51 24.13
N ARG A 420 -11.30 -7.43 23.25
CA ARG A 420 -10.18 -8.35 23.51
C ARG A 420 -8.85 -7.62 23.73
N LEU A 421 -8.47 -6.71 22.83
CA LEU A 421 -7.17 -6.02 22.92
C LEU A 421 -7.14 -4.91 24.00
N MET A 422 -8.29 -4.57 24.59
CA MET A 422 -8.36 -3.69 25.76
C MET A 422 -8.08 -4.40 27.07
N GLN A 423 -8.09 -5.74 27.11
CA GLN A 423 -7.86 -6.48 28.35
C GLN A 423 -6.42 -6.28 28.84
N GLN A 424 -6.28 -5.77 30.06
CA GLN A 424 -5.01 -5.72 30.76
C GLN A 424 -4.74 -7.07 31.41
N HIS A 425 -3.78 -7.80 30.87
CA HIS A 425 -3.31 -9.07 31.42
C HIS A 425 -2.12 -8.87 32.36
N ASN A 426 -1.25 -7.91 32.04
CA ASN A 426 -0.11 -7.55 32.87
C ASN A 426 -0.47 -6.40 33.83
N GLN A 427 -0.62 -6.71 35.12
CA GLN A 427 -0.99 -5.75 36.16
C GLN A 427 0.18 -4.89 36.66
N SER A 428 1.43 -5.22 36.29
CA SER A 428 2.61 -4.46 36.74
C SER A 428 2.80 -3.13 36.01
N ILE A 429 2.12 -2.95 34.87
CA ILE A 429 2.23 -1.75 34.04
C ILE A 429 1.04 -0.80 34.27
N ASN A 430 1.32 0.50 34.22
CA ASN A 430 0.32 1.55 34.40
C ASN A 430 -0.22 2.03 33.05
N LEU A 431 -1.49 1.75 32.74
CA LEU A 431 -2.11 2.03 31.44
C LEU A 431 -1.99 3.50 30.96
N PRO A 432 -2.28 4.53 31.79
CA PRO A 432 -2.02 5.94 31.46
C PRO A 432 -0.60 6.29 30.99
N ALA A 433 0.42 5.50 31.34
CA ALA A 433 1.79 5.74 30.86
C ALA A 433 1.94 5.50 29.35
N TYR A 434 1.05 4.68 28.78
CA TYR A 434 1.04 4.26 27.38
C TYR A 434 -0.06 4.93 26.56
N ALA A 435 -1.25 5.11 27.15
CA ALA A 435 -2.39 5.72 26.49
C ALA A 435 -2.26 7.25 26.51
N ARG A 436 -1.32 7.79 25.73
CA ARG A 436 -1.08 9.23 25.61
C ARG A 436 -0.36 9.58 24.32
N VAL A 437 -0.38 10.86 23.96
CA VAL A 437 0.55 11.42 22.97
C VAL A 437 1.89 11.68 23.65
N MET A 438 2.98 11.15 23.09
CA MET A 438 4.34 11.33 23.61
C MET A 438 4.92 12.68 23.22
N THR A 439 6.01 13.11 23.85
CA THR A 439 6.78 14.27 23.39
C THR A 439 7.61 13.93 22.15
N TYR A 440 8.09 14.96 21.46
CA TYR A 440 9.01 14.80 20.32
C TYR A 440 10.29 14.08 20.74
N GLU A 441 10.83 14.44 21.91
CA GLU A 441 12.05 13.85 22.48
C GLU A 441 11.84 12.38 22.81
N GLU A 442 10.76 12.03 23.50
CA GLU A 442 10.41 10.64 23.82
C GLU A 442 10.23 9.78 22.56
N ALA A 443 9.60 10.33 21.51
CA ALA A 443 9.45 9.63 20.25
C ALA A 443 10.81 9.28 19.61
N ILE A 444 11.86 10.06 19.84
CA ILE A 444 13.21 9.85 19.31
C ILE A 444 14.09 9.02 20.25
N GLN A 445 14.26 9.45 21.50
CA GLN A 445 15.18 8.82 22.46
C GLN A 445 14.59 7.59 23.15
N GLY A 446 13.28 7.37 22.98
CA GLY A 446 12.54 6.38 23.74
C GLY A 446 12.08 6.90 25.10
N ALA A 447 11.31 6.06 25.80
CA ALA A 447 10.93 6.26 27.19
C ALA A 447 11.62 5.21 28.08
N ASN A 448 11.45 5.32 29.40
CA ASN A 448 11.99 4.35 30.35
C ASN A 448 11.15 3.06 30.35
N ASP A 449 11.21 2.31 29.25
CA ASP A 449 10.44 1.10 28.99
C ASP A 449 11.11 0.27 27.89
N ASP A 450 11.18 -1.06 28.08
CA ASP A 450 11.90 -1.98 27.19
C ASP A 450 11.36 -2.03 25.75
N PHE A 451 10.09 -1.67 25.56
CA PHE A 451 9.42 -1.67 24.27
C PHE A 451 9.27 -0.28 23.66
N MET A 452 9.56 0.78 24.41
CA MET A 452 9.63 2.16 23.92
C MET A 452 11.08 2.61 23.68
N ARG A 453 11.86 1.79 22.96
CA ARG A 453 13.28 2.04 22.68
C ARG A 453 13.52 3.21 21.73
N ALA A 454 14.70 3.79 21.80
CA ALA A 454 15.15 4.86 20.93
C ALA A 454 15.14 4.50 19.43
N VAL A 455 14.99 5.51 18.57
CA VAL A 455 15.11 5.37 17.11
C VAL A 455 16.54 4.95 16.75
N CYS A 456 16.66 3.93 15.88
CA CYS A 456 17.95 3.45 15.41
C CYS A 456 18.63 4.48 14.49
N ARG A 457 19.68 5.14 15.02
CA ARG A 457 20.40 6.23 14.33
C ARG A 457 21.19 5.78 13.09
N THR A 458 21.56 4.51 12.99
CA THR A 458 22.38 3.98 11.88
C THR A 458 21.58 3.57 10.64
N THR A 459 20.25 3.46 10.76
CA THR A 459 19.35 3.12 9.64
C THR A 459 19.07 4.33 8.75
N SER A 460 18.75 4.12 7.48
CA SER A 460 18.47 5.18 6.49
C SER A 460 17.42 6.19 7.01
N PRO A 461 17.61 7.51 6.78
CA PRO A 461 16.60 8.52 7.11
C PRO A 461 15.38 8.50 6.16
N GLY A 462 15.41 7.67 5.11
CA GLY A 462 14.34 7.53 4.10
C GLY A 462 14.34 8.68 3.09
N TYR A 463 13.40 8.65 2.14
CA TYR A 463 13.29 9.67 1.08
C TYR A 463 12.51 10.91 1.54
N PRO A 464 12.91 12.15 1.19
CA PRO A 464 14.05 12.51 0.36
C PRO A 464 15.36 12.67 1.15
N TRP A 465 15.34 12.51 2.48
CA TRP A 465 16.48 12.73 3.39
C TRP A 465 17.77 11.99 3.02
N ASN A 466 17.67 10.82 2.38
CA ASN A 466 18.82 10.02 1.94
C ASN A 466 19.24 10.27 0.48
N SER A 467 18.47 11.06 -0.28
CA SER A 467 18.57 11.15 -1.73
C SER A 467 18.78 12.58 -2.22
N ASP A 468 18.12 13.56 -1.60
CA ASP A 468 18.25 14.97 -1.95
C ASP A 468 19.63 15.50 -1.50
N PRO A 469 20.44 16.07 -2.43
CA PRO A 469 21.74 16.65 -2.13
C PRO A 469 21.74 17.68 -0.99
N LYS A 470 20.61 18.37 -0.73
CA LYS A 470 20.43 19.27 0.42
C LYS A 470 20.71 18.59 1.76
N TYR A 471 20.42 17.30 1.86
CA TYR A 471 20.56 16.50 3.08
C TYR A 471 21.87 15.71 3.14
N ASN A 472 22.78 15.91 2.18
CA ASN A 472 24.05 15.19 2.15
C ASN A 472 24.84 15.33 3.46
N THR A 473 25.36 14.20 3.92
CA THR A 473 26.14 14.10 5.14
C THR A 473 27.11 12.93 5.05
N THR A 474 28.24 13.03 5.76
CA THR A 474 29.19 11.92 5.93
C THR A 474 28.85 11.03 7.12
N LEU A 475 27.89 11.45 7.95
CA LEU A 475 27.43 10.70 9.11
C LEU A 475 26.49 9.55 8.70
N PRO A 476 26.52 8.41 9.42
CA PRO A 476 25.68 7.28 9.07
C PRO A 476 24.21 7.54 9.37
N GLY A 477 23.32 7.14 8.45
CA GLY A 477 21.88 7.08 8.69
C GLY A 477 21.27 8.42 9.13
N LYS A 478 20.61 8.41 10.30
CA LYS A 478 19.93 9.55 10.92
C LYS A 478 20.85 10.36 11.84
N SER A 479 22.12 9.99 11.99
CA SER A 479 23.01 10.62 12.98
C SER A 479 23.23 12.12 12.76
N ALA A 480 23.06 12.62 11.54
CA ALA A 480 23.15 14.05 11.27
C ALA A 480 22.03 14.88 11.94
N TRP A 481 20.88 14.27 12.22
CA TRP A 481 19.71 14.94 12.83
C TRP A 481 19.51 14.57 14.30
N MET A 482 20.05 13.44 14.76
CA MET A 482 19.79 12.87 16.10
C MET A 482 21.05 12.70 16.95
N GLY A 483 22.22 13.11 16.45
CA GLY A 483 23.53 12.86 17.07
C GLY A 483 24.10 11.48 16.76
N ARG A 484 25.37 11.22 17.13
CA ARG A 484 26.06 9.95 16.84
C ARG A 484 26.06 8.99 18.03
N ASP A 485 26.56 9.45 19.18
CA ASP A 485 26.79 8.66 20.39
C ASP A 485 26.36 9.46 21.62
N GLY A 486 26.11 8.77 22.73
CA GLY A 486 25.67 9.42 23.98
C GLY A 486 24.29 10.06 23.87
N THR A 487 24.18 11.31 24.31
CA THR A 487 22.93 12.09 24.33
C THR A 487 22.38 12.36 22.93
N PHE A 488 21.06 12.41 22.82
CA PHE A 488 20.39 12.79 21.57
C PHE A 488 20.53 14.30 21.33
N ASP A 489 20.67 14.66 20.05
CA ASP A 489 20.69 16.06 19.63
C ASP A 489 19.29 16.55 19.27
N PHE A 490 18.87 17.64 19.91
CA PHE A 490 17.57 18.28 19.73
C PHE A 490 17.68 19.78 19.43
N VAL A 491 18.90 20.29 19.27
CA VAL A 491 19.17 21.74 19.23
C VAL A 491 19.99 22.17 18.03
N SER A 492 20.75 21.27 17.39
CA SER A 492 21.50 21.64 16.19
C SER A 492 20.58 22.08 15.05
N PRO A 493 21.10 22.84 14.06
CA PRO A 493 20.31 23.23 12.90
C PRO A 493 19.65 22.04 12.18
N ARG A 494 20.35 20.89 12.09
CA ARG A 494 19.77 19.67 11.52
C ARG A 494 18.69 19.08 12.42
N ALA A 495 18.88 19.03 13.74
CA ALA A 495 17.83 18.57 14.66
C ALA A 495 16.56 19.44 14.57
N MET A 496 16.72 20.77 14.46
CA MET A 496 15.61 21.70 14.26
C MET A 496 14.93 21.55 12.89
N GLU A 497 15.69 21.25 11.84
CA GLU A 497 15.16 20.92 10.51
C GLU A 497 14.23 19.69 10.56
N LEU A 498 14.62 18.64 11.29
CA LEU A 498 13.78 17.46 11.49
C LEU A 498 12.53 17.81 12.31
N ARG A 499 12.68 18.56 13.42
CA ARG A 499 11.54 18.97 14.24
C ARG A 499 10.51 19.75 13.42
N GLN A 500 10.96 20.70 12.59
CA GLN A 500 10.07 21.49 11.75
C GLN A 500 9.33 20.62 10.72
N ALA A 501 10.00 19.63 10.13
CA ALA A 501 9.37 18.68 9.21
C ALA A 501 8.30 17.82 9.91
N VAL A 502 8.55 17.40 11.15
CA VAL A 502 7.57 16.67 11.98
C VAL A 502 6.35 17.54 12.30
N GLU A 503 6.56 18.80 12.71
CA GLU A 503 5.48 19.74 13.00
C GLU A 503 4.63 20.08 11.76
N ASN A 504 5.26 20.20 10.59
CA ASN A 504 4.54 20.46 9.33
C ASN A 504 3.68 19.26 8.92
N LEU A 505 4.21 18.04 9.10
CA LEU A 505 3.44 16.83 8.88
C LEU A 505 2.27 16.73 9.88
N GLU A 506 2.49 17.07 11.15
CA GLU A 506 1.43 17.07 12.18
C GLU A 506 0.32 18.07 11.85
N LYS A 507 0.65 19.28 11.37
CA LYS A 507 -0.33 20.26 10.87
C LYS A 507 -1.14 19.73 9.70
N SER A 508 -0.48 19.04 8.75
CA SER A 508 -1.16 18.43 7.60
C SER A 508 -2.10 17.32 8.03
N CYS A 509 -1.66 16.47 8.97
CA CYS A 509 -2.48 15.40 9.54
C CYS A 509 -3.69 15.95 10.31
N LEU A 510 -3.51 17.03 11.07
CA LEU A 510 -4.61 17.72 11.75
C LEU A 510 -5.65 18.28 10.77
N ALA A 511 -5.21 18.74 9.60
CA ALA A 511 -6.06 19.22 8.53
C ALA A 511 -6.71 18.10 7.69
N GLY A 512 -6.39 16.83 7.93
CA GLY A 512 -6.90 15.70 7.14
C GLY A 512 -6.24 15.58 5.76
N ILE A 513 -5.00 16.06 5.60
CA ILE A 513 -4.29 16.07 4.31
C ILE A 513 -3.12 15.07 4.36
N GLN A 514 -3.20 14.04 3.52
CA GLN A 514 -2.14 13.05 3.31
C GLN A 514 -1.12 13.59 2.29
N ARG A 515 0.01 14.12 2.77
CA ARG A 515 1.09 14.71 1.96
C ARG A 515 2.47 14.52 2.57
N ASP A 516 3.52 14.77 1.79
CA ASP A 516 4.93 14.83 2.25
C ASP A 516 5.52 13.55 2.88
N VAL A 517 4.87 12.38 2.72
CA VAL A 517 5.38 11.08 3.17
C VAL A 517 5.48 10.14 1.98
N ILE A 518 6.72 9.82 1.60
CA ILE A 518 7.03 8.95 0.46
C ILE A 518 7.94 7.82 0.96
N CYS A 519 7.47 6.59 0.82
CA CYS A 519 8.20 5.39 1.22
C CYS A 519 9.21 4.99 0.13
N ALA A 520 10.45 4.71 0.53
CA ALA A 520 11.50 4.30 -0.39
C ALA A 520 11.48 2.79 -0.60
N ASP A 521 11.14 2.35 -1.82
CA ASP A 521 11.12 0.92 -2.17
C ASP A 521 12.53 0.42 -2.48
N THR A 522 13.03 -0.45 -1.60
CA THR A 522 14.42 -0.91 -1.64
C THR A 522 14.54 -2.41 -1.46
N LEU A 523 15.53 -3.01 -2.12
CA LEU A 523 15.81 -4.43 -2.00
C LEU A 523 16.52 -4.73 -0.68
N LYS A 524 16.08 -5.78 0.02
CA LYS A 524 16.65 -6.21 1.29
C LYS A 524 18.00 -6.91 1.08
N ASP A 525 19.04 -6.35 1.68
CA ASP A 525 20.37 -6.98 1.75
C ASP A 525 20.40 -8.11 2.78
N GLU A 526 20.05 -9.30 2.30
CA GLU A 526 19.95 -10.51 3.09
C GLU A 526 20.36 -11.75 2.29
N ARG A 527 20.59 -12.84 3.03
CA ARG A 527 20.75 -14.16 2.43
C ARG A 527 19.38 -14.77 2.15
N ARG A 528 19.26 -15.47 1.03
CA ARG A 528 18.06 -16.21 0.64
C ARG A 528 18.45 -17.60 0.15
N PRO A 529 17.54 -18.59 0.25
CA PRO A 529 17.76 -19.91 -0.35
C PRO A 529 18.24 -19.76 -1.80
N ILE A 530 19.25 -20.53 -2.20
CA ILE A 530 19.93 -20.38 -3.49
C ILE A 530 18.95 -20.33 -4.67
N ALA A 531 17.98 -21.25 -4.70
CA ALA A 531 16.94 -21.31 -5.71
C ALA A 531 16.08 -20.03 -5.79
N LYS A 532 15.79 -19.36 -4.66
CA LYS A 532 15.05 -18.09 -4.64
C LYS A 532 15.90 -16.94 -5.18
N VAL A 533 17.21 -16.94 -4.91
CA VAL A 533 18.13 -15.91 -5.44
C VAL A 533 18.24 -16.03 -6.96
N GLU A 534 18.38 -17.24 -7.48
CA GLU A 534 18.52 -17.51 -8.92
C GLU A 534 17.28 -17.10 -9.71
N GLN A 535 16.11 -17.18 -9.08
CA GLN A 535 14.84 -16.69 -9.62
C GLN A 535 14.62 -15.17 -9.41
N GLY A 536 15.59 -14.45 -8.83
CA GLY A 536 15.45 -13.02 -8.54
C GLY A 536 14.43 -12.67 -7.45
N LYS A 537 14.00 -13.64 -6.62
CA LYS A 537 13.01 -13.47 -5.54
C LYS A 537 13.62 -12.81 -4.29
N THR A 538 14.26 -11.66 -4.48
CA THR A 538 14.73 -10.78 -3.41
C THR A 538 13.52 -10.13 -2.72
N ARG A 539 13.54 -10.02 -1.39
CA ARG A 539 12.48 -9.31 -0.66
C ARG A 539 12.67 -7.80 -0.83
N LEU A 540 11.56 -7.10 -0.99
CA LEU A 540 11.51 -5.66 -0.98
C LEU A 540 11.07 -5.18 0.40
N PHE A 541 11.50 -3.99 0.80
CA PHE A 541 10.93 -3.28 1.92
C PHE A 541 10.80 -1.80 1.57
N ALA A 542 9.74 -1.18 2.10
CA ALA A 542 9.39 0.20 1.85
C ALA A 542 9.78 1.06 3.06
N ALA A 543 10.93 1.71 3.01
CA ALA A 543 11.45 2.49 4.13
C ALA A 543 10.73 3.83 4.25
N CYS A 544 9.99 4.04 5.35
CA CYS A 544 9.33 5.31 5.63
C CYS A 544 10.34 6.41 6.00
N PRO A 545 10.02 7.68 5.71
CA PRO A 545 10.92 8.79 6.01
C PRO A 545 10.93 9.15 7.50
N GLN A 546 12.07 9.65 7.98
CA GLN A 546 12.32 9.81 9.41
C GLN A 546 11.34 10.75 10.11
N HIS A 547 10.85 11.82 9.47
CA HIS A 547 9.85 12.71 10.05
C HIS A 547 8.51 12.00 10.27
N PHE A 548 8.08 11.15 9.33
CA PHE A 548 6.92 10.29 9.53
C PHE A 548 7.16 9.27 10.66
N VAL A 549 8.32 8.62 10.69
CA VAL A 549 8.66 7.65 11.75
C VAL A 549 8.56 8.28 13.13
N VAL A 550 9.09 9.50 13.31
CA VAL A 550 9.03 10.23 14.58
C VAL A 550 7.59 10.59 14.94
N LEU A 551 6.82 11.18 14.03
CA LEU A 551 5.44 11.57 14.31
C LEU A 551 4.55 10.36 14.58
N PHE A 552 4.71 9.28 13.82
CA PHE A 552 3.96 8.05 14.03
C PHE A 552 4.25 7.47 15.41
N ARG A 553 5.53 7.43 15.83
CA ARG A 553 5.92 7.00 17.17
C ARG A 553 5.32 7.89 18.26
N LYS A 554 5.29 9.20 18.07
CA LYS A 554 4.66 10.16 19.01
C LYS A 554 3.21 9.80 19.34
N TYR A 555 2.46 9.30 18.35
CA TYR A 555 1.03 9.01 18.50
C TYR A 555 0.69 7.55 18.77
N TYR A 556 1.57 6.61 18.43
CA TYR A 556 1.26 5.18 18.49
C TYR A 556 2.18 4.37 19.39
N LEU A 557 3.43 4.76 19.63
CA LEU A 557 4.44 3.91 20.31
C LEU A 557 3.96 3.35 21.64
N GLY A 558 3.21 4.13 22.42
CA GLY A 558 2.59 3.67 23.66
C GLY A 558 1.68 2.44 23.49
N PHE A 559 0.83 2.41 22.47
CA PHE A 559 0.00 1.23 22.18
C PHE A 559 0.83 -0.01 21.78
N SER A 560 1.91 0.16 21.02
CA SER A 560 2.79 -0.98 20.68
C SER A 560 3.43 -1.56 21.93
N ALA A 561 3.96 -0.71 22.81
CA ALA A 561 4.53 -1.17 24.06
C ALA A 561 3.49 -1.85 24.96
N TRP A 562 2.28 -1.29 25.05
CA TRP A 562 1.15 -1.94 25.74
C TRP A 562 0.86 -3.35 25.22
N ILE A 563 0.78 -3.53 23.90
CA ILE A 563 0.56 -4.85 23.29
C ILE A 563 1.71 -5.81 23.60
N MET A 564 2.97 -5.35 23.55
CA MET A 564 4.14 -6.20 23.80
C MET A 564 4.28 -6.59 25.29
N HIS A 565 3.85 -5.74 26.22
CA HIS A 565 3.79 -6.07 27.64
C HIS A 565 2.68 -7.06 27.99
N ASN A 566 1.63 -7.14 27.19
CA ASN A 566 0.54 -8.09 27.32
C ASN A 566 0.66 -9.29 26.34
N ARG A 567 1.84 -9.45 25.73
CA ARG A 567 2.11 -10.49 24.72
C ARG A 567 1.71 -11.88 25.21
N ILE A 568 1.39 -12.76 24.26
CA ILE A 568 0.93 -14.14 24.43
C ILE A 568 -0.48 -14.24 25.04
N ASP A 569 -0.79 -13.51 26.11
CA ASP A 569 -2.14 -13.47 26.68
C ASP A 569 -3.12 -12.83 25.69
N ASN A 570 -2.70 -11.71 25.11
CA ASN A 570 -3.39 -11.04 24.01
C ASN A 570 -3.24 -11.74 22.66
N GLU A 571 -2.65 -12.95 22.60
CA GLU A 571 -2.41 -13.76 21.41
C GLU A 571 -1.35 -13.26 20.41
N ILE A 572 -0.63 -12.20 20.75
CA ILE A 572 0.44 -11.63 19.94
C ILE A 572 1.78 -11.94 20.61
N ALA A 573 2.72 -12.57 19.91
CA ALA A 573 4.04 -12.97 20.43
C ALA A 573 5.15 -11.93 20.16
N VAL A 574 4.79 -10.73 19.71
CA VAL A 574 5.77 -9.67 19.46
C VAL A 574 6.38 -9.22 20.79
N GLY A 575 7.71 -9.25 20.87
CA GLY A 575 8.47 -9.00 22.09
C GLY A 575 8.85 -10.27 22.87
N THR A 576 8.42 -11.45 22.44
CA THR A 576 8.76 -12.72 23.11
C THR A 576 10.26 -13.00 23.09
N ASN A 577 10.79 -13.42 24.24
CA ASN A 577 12.12 -14.01 24.36
C ASN A 577 12.03 -15.55 24.31
N PRO A 578 12.60 -16.23 23.29
CA PRO A 578 12.52 -17.68 23.17
C PRO A 578 13.32 -18.45 24.23
N PHE A 579 14.21 -17.78 24.95
CA PHE A 579 14.97 -18.39 26.05
C PHE A 579 14.26 -18.29 27.40
N SER A 580 13.25 -17.43 27.52
CA SER A 580 12.54 -17.21 28.78
C SER A 580 11.29 -18.08 28.94
N TYR A 581 10.57 -17.92 30.06
CA TYR A 581 9.27 -18.55 30.31
C TYR A 581 8.20 -18.23 29.27
N ASP A 582 8.40 -17.22 28.41
CA ASP A 582 7.49 -16.89 27.31
C ASP A 582 7.25 -18.10 26.40
N TRP A 583 8.28 -18.89 26.07
CA TRP A 583 8.12 -20.05 25.18
C TRP A 583 7.22 -21.11 25.80
N GLY A 584 7.41 -21.38 27.10
CA GLY A 584 6.53 -22.27 27.85
C GLY A 584 5.09 -21.75 27.96
N LYS A 585 4.90 -20.43 28.03
CA LYS A 585 3.57 -19.81 28.01
C LYS A 585 2.87 -19.99 26.66
N ILE A 586 3.60 -19.85 25.55
CA ILE A 586 3.09 -20.15 24.21
C ILE A 586 2.71 -21.63 24.10
N ALA A 587 3.60 -22.54 24.51
CA ALA A 587 3.34 -23.99 24.48
C ALA A 587 2.06 -24.36 25.26
N ARG A 588 1.94 -23.88 26.51
CA ARG A 588 0.75 -24.10 27.35
C ARG A 588 -0.52 -23.56 26.69
N ARG A 589 -0.46 -22.35 26.11
CA ARG A 589 -1.60 -21.76 25.38
C ARG A 589 -2.05 -22.66 24.23
N LEU A 590 -1.09 -23.19 23.46
CA LEU A 590 -1.31 -24.11 22.34
C LEU A 590 -1.68 -25.55 22.76
N GLN A 591 -1.95 -25.78 24.05
CA GLN A 591 -2.47 -27.07 24.57
C GLN A 591 -3.81 -26.90 25.30
N THR A 592 -4.32 -25.67 25.44
CA THR A 592 -5.52 -25.38 26.24
C THR A 592 -6.82 -25.98 25.71
N LYS A 593 -6.88 -26.35 24.42
CA LYS A 593 -8.09 -26.83 23.73
C LYS A 593 -8.03 -28.32 23.40
N GLY A 594 -6.86 -28.95 23.50
CA GLY A 594 -6.62 -30.36 23.15
C GLY A 594 -5.29 -30.54 22.42
N GLU A 595 -5.12 -31.70 21.78
CA GLU A 595 -3.85 -32.07 21.11
C GLU A 595 -3.70 -31.53 19.68
N ARG A 596 -4.80 -31.05 19.07
CA ARG A 596 -4.83 -30.67 17.65
C ARG A 596 -4.32 -29.24 17.45
N VAL A 597 -3.29 -29.09 16.62
CA VAL A 597 -2.64 -27.82 16.30
C VAL A 597 -2.63 -27.61 14.80
N LEU A 598 -2.99 -26.40 14.37
CA LEU A 598 -2.87 -25.91 13.01
C LEU A 598 -1.67 -24.98 12.94
N ALA A 599 -0.83 -25.20 11.93
CA ALA A 599 0.31 -24.35 11.64
C ALA A 599 0.46 -24.30 10.11
N GLY A 600 0.52 -23.09 9.58
CA GLY A 600 0.58 -22.85 8.14
C GLY A 600 1.28 -21.54 7.81
N ASP A 601 1.59 -21.37 6.54
CA ASP A 601 2.42 -20.29 6.02
C ASP A 601 1.63 -19.49 4.98
N PHE A 602 1.58 -18.17 5.14
CA PHE A 602 0.95 -17.28 4.16
C PHE A 602 1.90 -17.05 2.98
N SER A 603 1.39 -17.21 1.78
CA SER A 603 2.07 -16.77 0.57
C SER A 603 1.83 -15.28 0.36
N ASN A 604 2.90 -14.49 0.36
CA ASN A 604 2.85 -13.05 0.08
C ASN A 604 1.95 -12.24 1.05
N PHE A 605 1.98 -12.57 2.34
CA PHE A 605 1.13 -11.93 3.36
C PHE A 605 1.11 -10.40 3.29
N ASP A 606 2.29 -9.76 3.29
CA ASP A 606 2.37 -8.30 3.25
C ASP A 606 1.65 -7.72 2.02
N GLY A 607 1.89 -8.29 0.84
CA GLY A 607 1.27 -7.83 -0.41
C GLY A 607 -0.23 -8.15 -0.53
N SER A 608 -0.79 -9.02 0.31
CA SER A 608 -2.21 -9.41 0.29
C SER A 608 -3.06 -8.74 1.39
N LEU A 609 -2.50 -7.86 2.22
CA LEU A 609 -3.27 -7.19 3.27
C LEU A 609 -4.35 -6.28 2.65
N ASN A 610 -5.59 -6.50 3.09
CA ASN A 610 -6.76 -5.82 2.59
C ASN A 610 -6.96 -4.45 3.25
N SER A 611 -7.32 -3.42 2.46
CA SER A 611 -7.49 -2.06 2.97
C SER A 611 -8.61 -1.95 4.01
N MET A 612 -9.73 -2.68 3.84
CA MET A 612 -10.85 -2.66 4.77
C MET A 612 -10.41 -3.18 6.14
N VAL A 613 -9.68 -4.30 6.18
CA VAL A 613 -9.18 -4.89 7.44
C VAL A 613 -8.16 -3.95 8.10
N LEU A 614 -7.26 -3.31 7.33
CA LEU A 614 -6.31 -2.33 7.87
C LEU A 614 -7.02 -1.12 8.51
N TRP A 615 -8.12 -0.62 7.91
CA TRP A 615 -8.94 0.42 8.52
C TRP A 615 -9.70 -0.04 9.77
N ARG A 616 -10.06 -1.32 9.85
CA ARG A 616 -10.66 -1.90 11.07
C ARG A 616 -9.66 -2.07 12.19
N ILE A 617 -8.40 -2.36 11.89
CA ILE A 617 -7.32 -2.33 12.88
C ILE A 617 -7.18 -0.91 13.46
N PHE A 618 -7.25 0.13 12.62
CA PHE A 618 -7.29 1.51 13.11
C PHE A 618 -8.46 1.72 14.08
N ASP A 619 -9.67 1.24 13.76
CA ASP A 619 -10.82 1.38 14.66
C ASP A 619 -10.60 0.68 16.02
N VAL A 620 -9.86 -0.44 16.05
CA VAL A 620 -9.51 -1.16 17.29
C VAL A 620 -8.51 -0.35 18.12
N ILE A 621 -7.45 0.15 17.50
CA ILE A 621 -6.41 0.96 18.17
C ILE A 621 -6.99 2.29 18.65
N GLU A 622 -7.77 2.96 17.82
CA GLU A 622 -8.40 4.22 18.16
C GLU A 622 -9.40 4.07 19.30
N HIS A 623 -10.13 2.95 19.35
CA HIS A 623 -11.00 2.65 20.49
C HIS A 623 -10.20 2.53 21.79
N TRP A 624 -9.04 1.87 21.77
CA TRP A 624 -8.17 1.79 22.94
C TRP A 624 -7.71 3.18 23.42
N TYR A 625 -7.28 4.06 22.51
CA TYR A 625 -6.95 5.44 22.89
C TYR A 625 -8.16 6.20 23.44
N LYS A 626 -9.31 6.10 22.78
CA LYS A 626 -10.54 6.79 23.19
C LYS A 626 -10.98 6.43 24.60
N MET A 627 -10.77 5.18 25.02
CA MET A 627 -11.18 4.71 26.33
C MET A 627 -10.15 4.98 27.42
N ASN A 628 -8.86 5.11 27.07
CA ASN A 628 -7.77 5.07 28.04
C ASN A 628 -6.89 6.32 28.08
N ASP A 629 -6.90 7.17 27.04
CA ASP A 629 -6.14 8.42 27.01
C ASP A 629 -6.91 9.53 27.76
N PRO A 630 -6.42 9.99 28.94
CA PRO A 630 -7.11 11.01 29.72
C PRO A 630 -7.17 12.37 29.01
N ASN A 631 -6.32 12.60 28.01
CA ASN A 631 -6.25 13.82 27.21
C ASN A 631 -6.75 13.59 25.78
N TYR A 632 -7.54 12.54 25.55
CA TYR A 632 -8.10 12.25 24.23
C TYR A 632 -8.83 13.46 23.65
N SER A 633 -8.57 13.78 22.40
CA SER A 633 -9.24 14.86 21.68
C SER A 633 -9.52 14.49 20.23
N ILE A 634 -10.47 15.21 19.62
CA ILE A 634 -10.73 15.08 18.17
C ILE A 634 -9.48 15.42 17.34
N ASN A 635 -8.62 16.31 17.82
CA ASN A 635 -7.37 16.64 17.15
C ASN A 635 -6.41 15.45 17.15
N HIS A 636 -6.30 14.71 18.27
CA HIS A 636 -5.51 13.48 18.32
C HIS A 636 -6.05 12.42 17.37
N TYR A 637 -7.38 12.25 17.33
CA TYR A 637 -8.05 11.37 16.37
C TYR A 637 -7.70 11.73 14.92
N MET A 638 -7.79 13.02 14.54
CA MET A 638 -7.50 13.47 13.18
C MET A 638 -6.04 13.19 12.78
N VAL A 639 -5.11 13.44 13.69
CA VAL A 639 -3.69 13.17 13.43
C VAL A 639 -3.45 11.66 13.28
N ARG A 640 -3.96 10.84 14.20
CA ARG A 640 -3.89 9.37 14.11
C ARG A 640 -4.50 8.85 12.82
N GLN A 641 -5.72 9.27 12.48
CA GLN A 641 -6.41 8.80 11.29
C GLN A 641 -5.64 9.15 9.99
N THR A 642 -5.10 10.35 9.89
CA THR A 642 -4.37 10.78 8.69
C THR A 642 -2.99 10.11 8.61
N LEU A 643 -2.29 9.91 9.74
CA LEU A 643 -1.09 9.07 9.82
C LEU A 643 -1.37 7.63 9.37
N TRP A 644 -2.55 7.09 9.69
CA TRP A 644 -2.95 5.76 9.24
C TRP A 644 -3.22 5.70 7.74
N ALA A 645 -3.78 6.76 7.15
CA ALA A 645 -3.97 6.86 5.70
C ALA A 645 -2.62 6.78 4.94
N HIS A 646 -1.55 7.36 5.50
CA HIS A 646 -0.19 7.23 4.97
C HIS A 646 0.35 5.79 4.94
N ILE A 647 -0.25 4.87 5.71
CA ILE A 647 0.10 3.45 5.72
C ILE A 647 -0.76 2.69 4.69
N VAL A 648 -2.10 2.81 4.79
CA VAL A 648 -3.05 2.00 3.98
C VAL A 648 -3.00 2.31 2.49
N ASN A 649 -2.80 3.58 2.14
CA ASN A 649 -2.65 4.05 0.75
C ASN A 649 -1.34 4.81 0.61
N SER A 650 -0.26 4.12 0.93
CA SER A 650 1.09 4.68 0.95
C SER A 650 1.56 5.13 -0.44
N VAL A 651 2.32 6.22 -0.47
CA VAL A 651 3.00 6.73 -1.68
C VAL A 651 4.45 6.25 -1.64
N HIS A 652 4.96 5.77 -2.76
CA HIS A 652 6.23 5.10 -2.90
C HIS A 652 7.10 5.73 -3.98
N ILE A 653 8.41 5.56 -3.84
CA ILE A 653 9.40 5.86 -4.88
C ILE A 653 10.24 4.62 -5.21
N TYR A 654 10.39 4.36 -6.51
CA TYR A 654 11.41 3.46 -7.04
C TYR A 654 12.12 4.12 -8.22
N LYS A 655 13.46 4.13 -8.18
CA LYS A 655 14.29 4.97 -9.07
C LYS A 655 13.80 6.42 -9.01
N ASN A 656 13.22 6.96 -10.07
CA ASN A 656 12.69 8.31 -10.15
C ASN A 656 11.16 8.35 -10.26
N THR A 657 10.46 7.20 -10.18
CA THR A 657 9.01 7.12 -10.38
C THR A 657 8.30 7.10 -9.03
N LEU A 658 7.33 8.00 -8.87
CA LEU A 658 6.38 8.04 -7.77
C LEU A 658 5.07 7.36 -8.15
N TYR A 659 4.58 6.50 -7.26
CA TYR A 659 3.32 5.79 -7.41
C TYR A 659 2.71 5.49 -6.04
N GLN A 660 1.41 5.25 -5.98
CA GLN A 660 0.68 4.93 -4.76
C GLN A 660 0.17 3.48 -4.79
N TRP A 661 0.28 2.80 -3.66
CA TRP A 661 -0.31 1.49 -3.45
C TRP A 661 -1.80 1.64 -3.11
N THR A 662 -2.64 0.77 -3.67
CA THR A 662 -4.10 0.81 -3.43
C THR A 662 -4.52 0.09 -2.14
N HIS A 663 -3.62 -0.72 -1.59
CA HIS A 663 -3.77 -1.50 -0.36
C HIS A 663 -2.40 -1.93 0.15
N SER A 664 -2.39 -2.88 1.08
CA SER A 664 -1.20 -3.27 1.82
C SER A 664 -0.71 -2.15 2.75
N GLN A 665 0.45 -2.36 3.35
CA GLN A 665 1.15 -1.41 4.21
C GLN A 665 2.63 -1.45 3.88
N PRO A 666 3.35 -0.31 3.98
CA PRO A 666 4.77 -0.27 3.70
C PRO A 666 5.52 -0.95 4.84
N SER A 667 6.19 -2.07 4.56
CA SER A 667 6.84 -2.94 5.55
C SER A 667 7.96 -2.28 6.39
N GLY A 668 8.33 -1.04 6.09
CA GLY A 668 9.26 -0.21 6.87
C GLY A 668 8.57 0.81 7.77
N ASN A 669 7.24 0.76 7.95
CA ASN A 669 6.56 1.59 8.93
C ASN A 669 6.87 1.12 10.38
N PRO A 670 6.85 2.02 11.38
CA PRO A 670 7.28 1.70 12.75
C PRO A 670 6.48 0.61 13.45
N PHE A 671 5.30 0.27 12.92
CA PHE A 671 4.30 -0.60 13.54
C PHE A 671 4.04 -1.89 12.76
N THR A 672 4.79 -2.11 11.68
CA THR A 672 4.59 -3.21 10.70
C THR A 672 4.21 -4.53 11.37
N VAL A 673 5.02 -5.00 12.32
CA VAL A 673 4.80 -6.32 12.94
C VAL A 673 3.58 -6.36 13.85
N ILE A 674 3.26 -5.27 14.56
CA ILE A 674 2.08 -5.18 15.43
C ILE A 674 0.81 -5.17 14.57
N ILE A 675 0.79 -4.37 13.50
CA ILE A 675 -0.31 -4.32 12.54
C ILE A 675 -0.53 -5.70 11.94
N ASN A 676 0.54 -6.36 11.48
CA ASN A 676 0.46 -7.67 10.85
C ASN A 676 -0.07 -8.74 11.83
N SER A 677 0.36 -8.75 13.09
CA SER A 677 -0.15 -9.70 14.10
C SER A 677 -1.64 -9.49 14.39
N ILE A 678 -2.09 -8.23 14.55
CA ILE A 678 -3.53 -7.93 14.76
C ILE A 678 -4.33 -8.31 13.51
N TYR A 679 -3.81 -8.01 12.32
CA TYR A 679 -4.42 -8.39 11.05
C TYR A 679 -4.62 -9.91 10.98
N ASN A 680 -3.56 -10.66 11.26
CA ASN A 680 -3.58 -12.12 11.24
C ASN A 680 -4.64 -12.67 12.21
N SER A 681 -4.63 -12.16 13.46
CA SER A 681 -5.63 -12.52 14.45
C SER A 681 -7.09 -12.23 14.01
N MET A 682 -7.32 -11.09 13.35
CA MET A 682 -8.64 -10.73 12.80
C MET A 682 -9.05 -11.63 11.64
N ILE A 683 -8.15 -11.91 10.70
CA ILE A 683 -8.47 -12.68 9.49
C ILE A 683 -8.73 -14.15 9.83
N LEU A 684 -8.05 -14.70 10.84
CA LEU A 684 -8.31 -16.06 11.35
C LEU A 684 -9.73 -16.19 11.93
N ARG A 685 -10.22 -15.18 12.66
CA ARG A 685 -11.61 -15.15 13.16
C ARG A 685 -12.63 -15.00 12.03
N CYS A 686 -12.34 -14.13 11.06
CA CYS A 686 -13.17 -13.98 9.86
C CYS A 686 -13.27 -15.30 9.08
N ALA A 687 -12.15 -16.01 8.94
CA ALA A 687 -12.09 -17.32 8.30
C ALA A 687 -12.85 -18.39 9.09
N TYR A 688 -12.74 -18.41 10.43
CA TYR A 688 -13.54 -19.31 11.27
C TYR A 688 -15.04 -19.12 11.08
N LEU A 689 -15.54 -17.89 11.17
CA LEU A 689 -16.95 -17.60 10.95
C LEU A 689 -17.37 -18.05 9.54
N THR A 690 -16.52 -17.81 8.54
CA THR A 690 -16.77 -18.30 7.17
C THR A 690 -16.87 -19.83 7.12
N CYS A 691 -15.97 -20.56 7.77
CA CYS A 691 -16.03 -22.03 7.87
C CYS A 691 -17.32 -22.51 8.53
N MET A 692 -17.71 -21.92 9.67
CA MET A 692 -18.92 -22.31 10.38
C MET A 692 -20.17 -22.05 9.54
N ARG A 693 -20.26 -20.88 8.89
CA ARG A 693 -21.36 -20.55 7.97
C ARG A 693 -21.47 -21.55 6.81
N ASP A 694 -20.33 -21.96 6.27
CA ASP A 694 -20.30 -22.80 5.06
C ASP A 694 -20.56 -24.28 5.39
N ASN A 695 -20.08 -24.75 6.55
CA ASN A 695 -20.03 -26.18 6.91
C ASN A 695 -21.06 -26.60 7.97
N CYS A 696 -21.53 -25.72 8.86
CA CYS A 696 -22.47 -26.07 9.95
C CYS A 696 -23.95 -26.03 9.52
N LYS A 697 -24.28 -26.59 8.35
CA LYS A 697 -25.65 -26.54 7.77
C LYS A 697 -26.52 -27.76 8.08
N GLU A 698 -25.92 -28.84 8.58
CA GLU A 698 -26.60 -30.14 8.72
C GLU A 698 -27.32 -30.31 10.07
N ASP A 699 -26.86 -29.65 11.14
CA ASP A 699 -27.47 -29.72 12.46
C ASP A 699 -27.75 -28.30 13.02
N PRO A 700 -29.03 -27.93 13.24
CA PRO A 700 -29.38 -26.63 13.80
C PRO A 700 -28.75 -26.32 15.17
N ARG A 701 -28.34 -27.34 15.94
CA ARG A 701 -27.65 -27.17 17.23
C ARG A 701 -26.23 -26.62 17.06
N ASP A 702 -25.62 -26.82 15.89
CA ASP A 702 -24.28 -26.33 15.57
C ASP A 702 -24.28 -24.84 15.17
N HIS A 703 -25.43 -24.20 14.99
CA HIS A 703 -25.49 -22.74 14.77
C HIS A 703 -24.88 -21.93 15.91
N SER A 704 -24.83 -22.49 17.13
CA SER A 704 -24.14 -21.88 18.27
C SER A 704 -22.63 -21.74 18.08
N LEU A 705 -22.05 -22.40 17.08
CA LEU A 705 -20.63 -22.27 16.71
C LEU A 705 -20.36 -21.07 15.79
N TYR A 706 -21.37 -20.47 15.17
CA TYR A 706 -21.18 -19.29 14.31
C TYR A 706 -21.11 -18.00 15.14
N THR A 707 -20.15 -17.94 16.07
CA THR A 707 -19.90 -16.75 16.91
C THR A 707 -18.42 -16.61 17.25
N VAL A 708 -17.98 -15.37 17.52
CA VAL A 708 -16.62 -15.08 18.00
C VAL A 708 -16.34 -15.64 19.40
N GLU A 709 -17.35 -15.81 20.25
CA GLU A 709 -17.22 -16.45 21.56
C GLU A 709 -16.93 -17.95 21.42
N ALA A 710 -17.59 -18.63 20.46
CA ALA A 710 -17.31 -20.02 20.17
C ALA A 710 -15.88 -20.21 19.64
N PHE A 711 -15.36 -19.26 18.87
CA PHE A 711 -13.96 -19.23 18.47
C PHE A 711 -13.04 -19.33 19.69
N ASP A 712 -13.14 -18.45 20.67
CA ASP A 712 -12.24 -18.49 21.83
C ASP A 712 -12.48 -19.65 22.78
N LYS A 713 -13.71 -20.15 22.84
CA LYS A 713 -14.03 -21.35 23.59
C LYS A 713 -13.27 -22.55 23.04
N HIS A 714 -13.19 -22.67 21.71
CA HIS A 714 -12.69 -23.86 21.03
C HIS A 714 -11.31 -23.69 20.38
N ILE A 715 -10.76 -22.47 20.31
CA ILE A 715 -9.52 -22.14 19.61
C ILE A 715 -8.65 -21.26 20.51
N ALA A 716 -7.36 -21.57 20.58
CA ALA A 716 -6.33 -20.70 21.14
C ALA A 716 -5.34 -20.34 20.03
N VAL A 717 -5.10 -19.04 19.83
CA VAL A 717 -4.26 -18.51 18.74
C VAL A 717 -2.96 -17.93 19.30
N ILE A 718 -1.89 -18.00 18.55
CA ILE A 718 -0.71 -17.15 18.70
C ILE A 718 -0.27 -16.60 17.34
N THR A 719 0.12 -15.33 17.26
CA THR A 719 0.53 -14.65 16.02
C THR A 719 1.82 -13.85 16.21
N TYR A 720 2.65 -13.79 15.17
CA TYR A 720 3.79 -12.89 15.06
C TYR A 720 3.93 -12.47 13.58
N GLY A 721 3.36 -11.33 13.24
CA GLY A 721 3.26 -10.90 11.85
C GLY A 721 2.43 -11.89 11.03
N ASP A 722 3.03 -12.46 9.98
CA ASP A 722 2.45 -13.51 9.15
C ASP A 722 2.46 -14.90 9.82
N ASP A 723 3.44 -15.16 10.70
CA ASP A 723 3.57 -16.45 11.38
C ASP A 723 2.45 -16.64 12.41
N ASN A 724 1.86 -17.84 12.46
CA ASN A 724 0.76 -18.15 13.38
C ASN A 724 0.66 -19.64 13.71
N CYS A 725 0.14 -19.94 14.90
CA CYS A 725 -0.26 -21.29 15.30
C CYS A 725 -1.62 -21.25 16.03
N LEU A 726 -2.46 -22.25 15.80
CA LEU A 726 -3.77 -22.36 16.42
C LEU A 726 -3.93 -23.73 17.07
N ASN A 727 -4.30 -23.78 18.34
CA ASN A 727 -4.76 -25.00 18.98
C ASN A 727 -6.28 -25.08 18.93
N ILE A 728 -6.82 -26.18 18.44
CA ILE A 728 -8.25 -26.35 18.20
C ILE A 728 -8.79 -27.52 19.03
N SER A 729 -10.02 -27.37 19.52
CA SER A 729 -10.66 -28.46 20.26
C SER A 729 -11.12 -29.58 19.33
N PRO A 730 -11.11 -30.85 19.78
CA PRO A 730 -11.57 -31.97 18.97
C PRO A 730 -13.01 -31.80 18.43
N PHE A 731 -13.87 -31.13 19.21
CA PHE A 731 -15.27 -30.90 18.87
C PHE A 731 -15.48 -30.17 17.53
N ILE A 732 -14.71 -29.11 17.28
CA ILE A 732 -14.88 -28.27 16.08
C ILE A 732 -14.08 -28.76 14.87
N SER A 733 -13.14 -29.70 15.05
CA SER A 733 -12.18 -30.11 14.02
C SER A 733 -12.81 -30.65 12.71
N LYS A 734 -14.02 -31.22 12.79
CA LYS A 734 -14.78 -31.65 11.60
C LYS A 734 -15.23 -30.49 10.73
N TYR A 735 -15.36 -29.29 11.30
CA TYR A 735 -15.82 -28.08 10.62
C TYR A 735 -14.69 -27.07 10.39
N PHE A 736 -13.74 -27.01 11.32
CA PHE A 736 -12.61 -26.09 11.32
C PHE A 736 -11.30 -26.86 11.51
N ASN A 737 -10.56 -27.00 10.42
CA ASN A 737 -9.24 -27.62 10.34
C ASN A 737 -8.40 -26.89 9.29
N GLN A 738 -7.16 -27.31 9.05
CA GLN A 738 -6.25 -26.63 8.13
C GLN A 738 -6.82 -26.53 6.70
N ILE A 739 -7.55 -27.55 6.21
CA ILE A 739 -8.14 -27.57 4.87
C ILE A 739 -9.25 -26.53 4.76
N THR A 740 -10.19 -26.52 5.70
CA THR A 740 -11.31 -25.58 5.68
C THR A 740 -10.84 -24.14 5.96
N LEU A 741 -9.87 -23.96 6.86
CA LEU A 741 -9.22 -22.67 7.11
C LEU A 741 -8.56 -22.11 5.84
N THR A 742 -7.82 -22.94 5.11
CA THR A 742 -7.16 -22.54 3.86
C THR A 742 -8.18 -22.08 2.81
N ALA A 743 -9.27 -22.86 2.63
CA ALA A 743 -10.34 -22.50 1.70
C ALA A 743 -11.07 -21.21 2.12
N ALA A 744 -11.28 -21.00 3.40
CA ALA A 744 -11.90 -19.78 3.92
C ALA A 744 -10.99 -18.57 3.75
N LEU A 745 -9.70 -18.64 4.11
CA LEU A 745 -8.73 -17.54 3.95
C LEU A 745 -8.61 -17.10 2.49
N LYS A 746 -8.74 -18.02 1.52
CA LYS A 746 -8.78 -17.67 0.09
C LYS A 746 -9.94 -16.73 -0.25
N LYS A 747 -11.12 -16.91 0.36
CA LYS A 747 -12.28 -16.01 0.22
C LYS A 747 -12.05 -14.63 0.84
N TRP A 748 -11.05 -14.49 1.69
CA TRP A 748 -10.62 -13.22 2.29
C TRP A 748 -9.38 -12.63 1.60
N GLY A 749 -8.96 -13.20 0.46
CA GLY A 749 -7.85 -12.70 -0.37
C GLY A 749 -6.46 -13.23 0.02
N HIS A 750 -6.38 -14.28 0.85
CA HIS A 750 -5.10 -14.82 1.33
C HIS A 750 -4.83 -16.22 0.80
N ASP A 751 -3.63 -16.42 0.24
CA ASP A 751 -3.13 -17.73 -0.08
C ASP A 751 -2.43 -18.32 1.15
N TYR A 752 -3.07 -19.30 1.77
CA TYR A 752 -2.57 -19.99 2.95
C TYR A 752 -2.17 -21.41 2.59
N THR A 753 -1.03 -21.87 3.11
CA THR A 753 -0.50 -23.19 2.80
C THR A 753 -0.07 -23.92 4.04
N ASP A 754 0.08 -25.22 3.91
CA ASP A 754 0.63 -26.06 4.95
C ASP A 754 2.13 -25.76 5.21
N GLU A 755 2.55 -25.73 6.48
CA GLU A 755 3.93 -25.37 6.85
C GLU A 755 4.98 -26.34 6.29
N GLY A 756 4.61 -27.61 6.09
CA GLY A 756 5.50 -28.68 5.64
C GLY A 756 5.93 -28.53 4.19
N LYS A 757 5.22 -27.70 3.39
CA LYS A 757 5.52 -27.44 1.97
C LYS A 757 5.60 -28.71 1.11
N THR A 758 5.01 -29.81 1.58
CA THR A 758 4.98 -31.12 0.91
C THR A 758 3.94 -31.19 -0.21
N GLY A 759 3.01 -30.22 -0.24
CA GLY A 759 1.88 -30.19 -1.19
C GLY A 759 0.62 -30.91 -0.70
N GLU A 760 0.71 -31.69 0.37
CA GLU A 760 -0.45 -32.33 1.03
C GLU A 760 -0.83 -31.56 2.29
N ILE A 761 -2.06 -31.01 2.30
CA ILE A 761 -2.58 -30.29 3.47
C ILE A 761 -3.17 -31.32 4.43
N VAL A 762 -2.49 -31.56 5.56
CA VAL A 762 -3.02 -32.36 6.67
C VAL A 762 -4.06 -31.57 7.46
N GLU A 763 -5.06 -32.22 8.05
CA GLU A 763 -6.12 -31.53 8.78
C GLU A 763 -5.62 -30.81 10.04
N TRP A 764 -4.67 -31.43 10.75
CA TRP A 764 -4.06 -30.93 11.99
C TRP A 764 -2.79 -31.72 12.32
N ARG A 765 -2.01 -31.18 13.26
CA ARG A 765 -0.78 -31.77 13.82
C ARG A 765 -0.84 -31.78 15.35
N THR A 766 0.21 -32.26 15.98
CA THR A 766 0.49 -32.09 17.41
C THR A 766 1.58 -31.05 17.63
N LEU A 767 1.71 -30.53 18.86
CA LEU A 767 2.64 -29.45 19.18
C LEU A 767 4.12 -29.79 18.88
N ASP A 768 4.52 -31.05 19.06
CA ASP A 768 5.87 -31.57 18.77
C ASP A 768 6.22 -31.58 17.27
N ASN A 769 5.20 -31.52 16.40
CA ASN A 769 5.34 -31.61 14.95
C ASN A 769 5.20 -30.27 14.22
N ILE A 770 5.14 -29.15 14.95
CA ILE A 770 5.05 -27.81 14.36
C ILE A 770 6.30 -26.97 14.68
N ALA A 771 6.48 -25.88 13.94
CA ALA A 771 7.43 -24.84 14.29
C ALA A 771 6.76 -23.46 14.33
N PHE A 772 7.23 -22.61 15.24
CA PHE A 772 6.85 -21.20 15.30
C PHE A 772 8.12 -20.38 15.37
N LEU A 773 8.24 -19.29 14.60
CA LEU A 773 9.47 -18.48 14.51
C LEU A 773 10.71 -19.31 14.15
N LYS A 774 10.52 -20.39 13.37
CA LYS A 774 11.55 -21.43 13.04
C LYS A 774 12.11 -22.19 14.24
N ARG A 775 11.39 -22.21 15.36
CA ARG A 775 11.74 -22.94 16.58
C ARG A 775 10.72 -24.02 16.86
N LYS A 776 11.19 -25.18 17.35
CA LYS A 776 10.31 -26.28 17.76
C LYS A 776 9.90 -26.13 19.22
N PHE A 777 8.95 -26.96 19.65
CA PHE A 777 8.54 -27.09 21.05
C PHE A 777 9.07 -28.42 21.59
N ILE A 778 10.10 -28.36 22.45
CA ILE A 778 10.63 -29.55 23.13
C ILE A 778 10.47 -29.37 24.63
N PHE A 779 9.85 -30.33 25.30
CA PHE A 779 9.77 -30.33 26.76
C PHE A 779 10.98 -31.07 27.34
N ASP A 780 11.80 -30.38 28.12
CA ASP A 780 12.91 -30.97 28.85
C ASP A 780 12.43 -31.42 30.23
N ASN A 781 12.46 -32.74 30.47
CA ASN A 781 12.00 -33.33 31.73
C ASN A 781 12.98 -33.14 32.90
N HIS A 782 14.26 -32.83 32.64
CA HIS A 782 15.27 -32.65 33.69
C HIS A 782 15.12 -31.30 34.37
N ILE A 783 14.85 -30.26 33.59
CA ILE A 783 14.62 -28.89 34.09
C ILE A 783 13.15 -28.48 34.09
N ASN A 784 12.25 -29.40 33.68
CA ASN A 784 10.80 -29.23 33.66
C ASN A 784 10.36 -27.97 32.89
N LYS A 785 11.00 -27.71 31.74
CA LYS A 785 10.85 -26.48 30.95
C LYS A 785 10.66 -26.76 29.47
N TRP A 786 9.87 -25.92 28.80
CA TRP A 786 9.78 -25.91 27.35
C TRP A 786 10.98 -25.17 26.75
N LEU A 787 11.73 -25.86 25.90
CA LEU A 787 12.83 -25.35 25.11
C LEU A 787 12.36 -24.96 23.71
N ALA A 788 13.06 -23.98 23.14
CA ALA A 788 12.77 -23.37 21.84
C ALA A 788 13.90 -23.61 20.82
N PRO A 789 14.31 -24.86 20.53
CA PRO A 789 15.44 -25.12 19.65
C PRO A 789 15.20 -24.56 18.25
N LEU A 790 16.13 -23.72 17.79
CA LEU A 790 16.17 -23.21 16.42
C LEU A 790 16.46 -24.35 15.44
N ASP A 791 15.88 -24.29 14.24
CA ASP A 791 16.21 -25.20 13.14
C ASP A 791 17.74 -25.37 12.97
N GLU A 792 18.21 -26.62 13.07
CA GLU A 792 19.63 -26.99 13.03
C GLU A 792 20.31 -26.47 11.76
N ALA A 793 19.60 -26.46 10.61
CA ALA A 793 20.15 -25.94 9.36
C ALA A 793 20.47 -24.45 9.45
N VAL A 794 19.69 -23.67 10.22
CA VAL A 794 19.96 -22.25 10.47
C VAL A 794 21.19 -22.08 11.36
N ILE A 795 21.39 -22.95 12.35
CA ILE A 795 22.56 -22.95 13.24
C ILE A 795 23.85 -23.20 12.45
N TRP A 796 23.87 -24.18 11.56
CA TRP A 796 25.04 -24.42 10.72
C TRP A 796 25.24 -23.31 9.68
N GLU A 797 24.17 -22.82 9.08
CA GLU A 797 24.23 -21.81 8.03
C GLU A 797 24.67 -20.42 8.55
N MET A 798 24.56 -20.11 9.85
CA MET A 798 25.10 -18.85 10.39
C MET A 798 26.63 -18.83 10.47
N LEU A 799 27.28 -20.00 10.53
CA LEU A 799 28.75 -20.12 10.56
C LEU A 799 29.37 -19.80 9.20
N ASN A 800 28.62 -19.92 8.11
CA ASN A 800 29.08 -19.71 6.74
C ASN A 800 29.25 -18.23 6.38
N TRP A 801 28.60 -17.29 7.07
CA TRP A 801 28.49 -15.91 6.56
C TRP A 801 28.80 -14.86 7.63
N LYS A 802 29.25 -13.69 7.19
CA LYS A 802 29.44 -12.51 8.05
C LYS A 802 29.02 -11.22 7.33
N ARG A 803 28.82 -10.15 8.10
CA ARG A 803 28.67 -8.79 7.56
C ARG A 803 30.02 -8.10 7.40
N THR A 804 30.13 -7.25 6.39
CA THR A 804 31.34 -6.51 6.05
C THR A 804 31.52 -5.32 7.00
N ASN A 805 32.74 -5.06 7.47
CA ASN A 805 33.15 -3.85 8.20
C ASN A 805 32.44 -3.55 9.53
N GLU A 806 31.81 -4.53 10.18
CA GLU A 806 31.26 -4.32 11.54
C GLU A 806 32.32 -4.57 12.63
N ILE A 807 33.07 -5.66 12.51
CA ILE A 807 34.15 -6.10 13.40
C ILE A 807 35.18 -6.91 12.62
N SER A 808 36.31 -7.27 13.24
CA SER A 808 37.32 -8.09 12.56
C SER A 808 36.71 -9.44 12.13
N PRO A 809 37.15 -10.05 11.00
CA PRO A 809 36.64 -11.35 10.56
C PRO A 809 36.72 -12.44 11.63
N LYS A 810 37.74 -12.39 12.49
CA LYS A 810 37.89 -13.32 13.61
C LYS A 810 36.84 -13.06 14.68
N ASP A 811 36.60 -11.81 15.06
CA ASP A 811 35.59 -11.48 16.07
C ASP A 811 34.18 -11.79 15.58
N ALA A 812 33.89 -11.53 14.30
CA ALA A 812 32.62 -11.94 13.68
C ALA A 812 32.41 -13.45 13.77
N LEU A 813 33.43 -14.24 13.42
CA LEU A 813 33.36 -15.68 13.55
C LEU A 813 33.22 -16.11 15.02
N ARG A 814 33.88 -15.42 15.95
CA ARG A 814 33.75 -15.72 17.38
C ARG A 814 32.32 -15.55 17.86
N VAL A 815 31.68 -14.43 17.52
CA VAL A 815 30.28 -14.17 17.85
C VAL A 815 29.37 -15.24 17.24
N SER A 816 29.54 -15.58 15.95
CA SER A 816 28.74 -16.62 15.30
C SER A 816 28.90 -17.99 15.97
N ILE A 817 30.12 -18.40 16.34
CA ILE A 817 30.36 -19.68 17.05
C ILE A 817 29.68 -19.66 18.42
N SER A 818 29.82 -18.58 19.19
CA SER A 818 29.18 -18.47 20.51
C SER A 818 27.65 -18.51 20.43
N THR A 819 27.05 -17.85 19.44
CA THR A 819 25.59 -17.91 19.20
C THR A 819 25.17 -19.31 18.75
N ALA A 820 25.89 -19.93 17.82
CA ALA A 820 25.58 -21.27 17.33
C ALA A 820 25.69 -22.32 18.43
N ALA A 821 26.71 -22.24 19.30
CA ALA A 821 26.85 -23.12 20.46
C ALA A 821 25.65 -22.99 21.41
N ARG A 822 25.21 -21.76 21.71
CA ARG A 822 24.05 -21.52 22.58
C ARG A 822 22.77 -22.14 22.00
N GLU A 823 22.51 -21.94 20.70
CA GLU A 823 21.34 -22.51 20.04
C GLU A 823 21.43 -24.04 19.95
N MET A 824 22.62 -24.60 19.71
CA MET A 824 22.83 -26.06 19.64
C MET A 824 22.64 -26.72 21.00
N ALA A 825 22.91 -26.03 22.11
CA ALA A 825 22.64 -26.56 23.45
C ALA A 825 21.16 -26.88 23.66
N LEU A 826 20.24 -26.20 22.99
CA LEU A 826 18.81 -26.49 23.06
C LEU A 826 18.40 -27.81 22.37
N HIS A 827 19.32 -28.45 21.64
CA HIS A 827 19.13 -29.77 21.01
C HIS A 827 19.62 -30.93 21.88
N GLY A 828 20.01 -30.64 23.12
CA GLY A 828 20.48 -31.63 24.09
C GLY A 828 21.98 -31.88 24.05
N LYS A 829 22.46 -32.59 25.08
CA LYS A 829 23.89 -32.78 25.37
C LYS A 829 24.65 -33.41 24.22
N ASP A 830 24.13 -34.49 23.63
CA ASP A 830 24.85 -35.25 22.61
C ASP A 830 25.12 -34.42 21.35
N LYS A 831 24.12 -33.66 20.89
CA LYS A 831 24.23 -32.75 19.74
C LYS A 831 25.21 -31.61 20.02
N TYR A 832 25.16 -31.04 21.23
CA TYR A 832 26.08 -29.98 21.64
C TYR A 832 27.53 -30.45 21.74
N ASP A 833 27.77 -31.63 22.33
CA ASP A 833 29.11 -32.20 22.47
C ASP A 833 29.69 -32.57 21.10
N GLN A 834 28.86 -33.12 20.20
CA GLN A 834 29.25 -33.36 18.81
C GLN A 834 29.64 -32.06 18.10
N PHE A 835 28.81 -31.03 18.20
CA PHE A 835 29.07 -29.71 17.62
C PHE A 835 30.38 -29.10 18.14
N SER A 836 30.58 -29.15 19.46
CA SER A 836 31.78 -28.62 20.12
C SER A 836 33.03 -29.38 19.70
N SER A 837 32.97 -30.72 19.65
CA SER A 837 34.08 -31.58 19.22
C SER A 837 34.46 -31.32 17.76
N LEU A 838 33.48 -31.18 16.86
CA LEU A 838 33.71 -30.83 15.45
C LEU A 838 34.43 -29.49 15.32
N LEU A 839 33.98 -28.45 16.02
CA LEU A 839 34.64 -27.14 15.98
C LEU A 839 36.07 -27.18 16.54
N GLN A 840 36.27 -27.87 17.67
CA GLN A 840 37.56 -27.92 18.34
C GLN A 840 38.59 -28.78 17.60
N SER A 841 38.16 -29.82 16.89
CA SER A 841 39.04 -30.72 16.13
C SER A 841 39.35 -30.22 14.71
N ASN A 842 38.55 -29.32 14.16
CA ASN A 842 38.70 -28.84 12.78
C ASN A 842 39.99 -28.02 12.58
N PRO A 843 40.88 -28.42 11.64
CA PRO A 843 42.15 -27.71 11.36
C PRO A 843 41.97 -26.27 10.86
N SER A 844 40.95 -26.01 10.05
CA SER A 844 40.62 -24.68 9.52
C SER A 844 40.25 -23.72 10.65
N VAL A 845 39.48 -24.16 11.64
CA VAL A 845 39.18 -23.36 12.85
C VAL A 845 40.45 -23.09 13.66
N ARG A 846 41.27 -24.13 13.92
CA ARG A 846 42.51 -24.00 14.69
C ARG A 846 43.52 -23.04 14.06
N LYS A 847 43.61 -23.03 12.72
CA LYS A 847 44.49 -22.13 11.95
C LYS A 847 44.29 -20.66 12.32
N TYR A 848 43.05 -20.25 12.61
CA TYR A 848 42.75 -18.84 12.90
C TYR A 848 43.08 -18.40 14.32
N ARG A 849 43.38 -19.33 15.23
CA ARG A 849 43.70 -19.07 16.65
C ARG A 849 42.68 -18.11 17.29
N LEU A 850 41.40 -18.51 17.25
CA LEU A 850 40.29 -17.65 17.67
C LEU A 850 40.25 -17.37 19.18
N ASN A 851 41.03 -18.09 20.00
CA ASN A 851 41.02 -18.02 21.46
C ASN A 851 39.60 -18.07 22.03
N ILE A 852 38.77 -18.95 21.47
CA ILE A 852 37.41 -19.23 21.96
C ILE A 852 37.47 -20.38 22.95
N VAL A 853 36.80 -20.18 24.09
CA VAL A 853 36.46 -21.24 25.02
C VAL A 853 34.99 -21.58 24.76
N ILE A 854 34.73 -22.81 24.31
CA ILE A 854 33.37 -23.31 24.19
C ILE A 854 33.02 -23.93 25.56
N PRO A 855 32.04 -23.39 26.30
CA PRO A 855 31.64 -23.94 27.60
C PRO A 855 31.20 -25.41 27.49
N THR A 856 31.22 -26.14 28.58
CA THR A 856 30.56 -27.46 28.64
C THR A 856 29.05 -27.30 28.45
N TYR A 857 28.36 -28.38 28.08
CA TYR A 857 26.90 -28.37 27.97
C TYR A 857 26.22 -27.81 29.24
N ALA A 858 26.64 -28.28 30.41
CA ALA A 858 26.08 -27.83 31.69
C ALA A 858 26.31 -26.32 31.93
N SER A 859 27.50 -25.80 31.63
CA SER A 859 27.77 -24.37 31.76
C SER A 859 27.00 -23.53 30.75
N MET A 860 26.81 -24.04 29.52
CA MET A 860 26.01 -23.34 28.50
C MET A 860 24.53 -23.30 28.90
N LEU A 861 23.99 -24.40 29.40
CA LEU A 861 22.61 -24.48 29.88
C LEU A 861 22.39 -23.52 31.07
N ALA A 862 23.30 -23.52 32.04
CA ALA A 862 23.26 -22.57 33.16
C ALA A 862 23.30 -21.10 32.67
N THR A 863 24.06 -20.80 31.62
CA THR A 863 24.08 -19.44 31.02
C THR A 863 22.74 -19.08 30.39
N ILE A 864 22.06 -20.05 29.76
CA ILE A 864 20.73 -19.86 29.17
C ILE A 864 19.68 -19.68 30.28
N GLU A 865 19.81 -20.40 31.39
CA GLU A 865 18.96 -20.26 32.59
C GLU A 865 19.19 -18.92 33.31
N ASP A 866 20.43 -18.45 33.44
CA ASP A 866 20.72 -17.12 34.00
C ASP A 866 20.11 -16.00 33.15
N MET A 867 20.11 -16.15 31.83
CA MET A 867 19.42 -15.21 30.93
C MET A 867 17.91 -15.18 31.16
N ASP A 868 17.32 -16.24 31.67
CA ASP A 868 15.92 -16.28 32.09
C ASP A 868 15.72 -15.45 33.36
N PHE A 869 16.58 -15.65 34.37
CA PHE A 869 16.42 -15.04 35.70
C PHE A 869 16.63 -13.52 35.75
N PHE A 870 17.50 -12.96 34.90
CA PHE A 870 17.77 -11.52 34.88
C PHE A 870 16.84 -10.72 33.93
N LEU A 871 15.96 -11.39 33.19
CA LEU A 871 15.06 -10.78 32.21
C LEU A 871 13.57 -10.88 32.56
N ASP A 872 13.24 -11.65 33.61
CA ASP A 872 11.96 -11.60 34.33
C ASP A 872 12.05 -10.63 35.52
#